data_AF-A0AAW1CYL2-F1
#
_entry.id   AF-A0AAW1CYL2-F1
#
_cell.length_a   1.000
_cell.length_b   1.000
_cell.length_c   1.000
_cell.angle_alpha   90.00
_cell.angle_beta   90.00
_cell.angle_gamma   90.00
#
_symmetry.space_group_name_H-M   'P 1'
#
loop_
_entity.id
_entity.type
_entity.pdbx_description
1 polymer ?
#
loop_
_entity_poly.entity_id
_entity_poly.type
_entity_poly.pdbx_seq_one_letter_code
_entity_poly.pdbx_strand_id
1 'polypeptide(L)'
;MGWEVFTTYDTPQDKIKIKQLYPMIKDDHIYGCKRNMFDYEILMRNEKIFENPKMNVIVNTSNDIAVFDASLKCLEHSGILFHLNTEIMRSPYTMGLLNFEIELNLITLSCDNLLDYSLIEKEWLKKAMENGLAKGQIKPLSTKSVPKTILKTDIVDLLKNNDNKLTKLITRIDGGREYNIDENVFICSPNKSYIIHGYDDISWFDLLSWLVSRGAQEVHVIVDEDKLIHSASHRLNSILNNYPSVKIHLISKKKIKDKHDMKAFLSAVNITKEISGIFLIGQDFDEDANLMDSVLRELRYMCKLVCIGTGGEIVCEQRSKKGLPALAISCQKHLLKSSVYLPEIEYFINKNLNNPVIFLNEGVNINNKDNENSMDSRQRLPEDITELLALSSKTASKACFIEQIASCPKHKHNREVSPIFTIPSLRPNEMNDFTSKLFYPTYEARIPYGIDDIEITAKQLHQDLKRFHFNIFTIIANDWGGALGISLAKRLEADGKTVLLVMLDSAPQTVQSWVSSVLLMEINLINKYIKIPYKIKKQLPSLPNWNEKLTLALKYAMIEDSLKYDIREGLNHLRNCLISVMKYKPNGKKYQGKCFLYCNKNGQNECGLNEYCENKPEIFISDDRNHQDMLNNPEIVKKINGIIPFEYKTAARDLGNTNFGLNVLTDCRFRTGGLERA
;
A
#
# COMPACT_ATOMS: atom_id res chain seq x y z
N MET A 1 -36.54 32.24 -5.73
CA MET A 1 -37.36 31.83 -4.58
C MET A 1 -36.67 32.39 -3.36
N GLY A 2 -37.33 33.26 -2.59
CA GLY A 2 -36.71 34.03 -1.50
C GLY A 2 -36.53 33.22 -0.22
N TRP A 3 -35.79 32.11 -0.30
CA TRP A 3 -35.47 31.29 0.87
C TRP A 3 -34.47 32.02 1.77
N GLU A 4 -34.59 31.81 3.08
CA GLU A 4 -33.51 32.15 4.00
C GLU A 4 -32.39 31.09 3.86
N VAL A 5 -31.19 31.55 3.54
CA VAL A 5 -30.07 30.67 3.20
C VAL A 5 -29.03 30.69 4.30
N PHE A 6 -28.62 29.50 4.71
CA PHE A 6 -27.51 29.24 5.61
C PHE A 6 -26.46 28.40 4.89
N THR A 7 -25.18 28.65 5.15
CA THR A 7 -24.09 27.96 4.46
C THR A 7 -22.88 27.78 5.37
N THR A 8 -22.03 26.84 5.02
CA THR A 8 -20.82 26.51 5.76
C THR A 8 -19.57 26.70 4.91
N TYR A 9 -18.42 26.87 5.57
CA TYR A 9 -17.12 27.06 4.90
C TYR A 9 -15.98 26.33 5.61
N ASP A 10 -14.95 25.93 4.86
CA ASP A 10 -13.76 25.24 5.39
C ASP A 10 -12.61 26.19 5.73
N THR A 11 -12.44 27.25 4.93
CA THR A 11 -11.35 28.22 5.09
C THR A 11 -11.86 29.65 5.20
N PRO A 12 -11.16 30.55 5.94
CA PRO A 12 -11.55 31.96 6.00
C PRO A 12 -11.64 32.63 4.62
N GLN A 13 -10.82 32.19 3.65
CA GLN A 13 -10.90 32.66 2.26
C GLN A 13 -12.22 32.30 1.60
N ASP A 14 -12.78 31.12 1.89
CA ASP A 14 -14.08 30.69 1.36
C ASP A 14 -15.20 31.59 1.90
N LYS A 15 -15.17 31.93 3.20
CA LYS A 15 -16.13 32.87 3.80
C LYS A 15 -16.15 34.22 3.07
N ILE A 16 -14.97 34.77 2.76
CA ILE A 16 -14.85 36.06 2.05
C ILE A 16 -15.47 35.95 0.65
N LYS A 17 -15.17 34.88 -0.09
CA LYS A 17 -15.69 34.68 -1.45
C LYS A 17 -17.19 34.44 -1.49
N ILE A 18 -17.75 33.69 -0.53
CA ILE A 18 -19.19 33.48 -0.41
C ILE A 18 -19.91 34.82 -0.26
N LYS A 19 -19.41 35.71 0.60
CA LYS A 19 -19.97 37.06 0.78
C LYS A 19 -19.88 37.92 -0.49
N GLN A 20 -18.78 37.80 -1.24
CA GLN A 20 -18.62 38.52 -2.50
C GLN A 20 -19.58 38.02 -3.59
N LEU A 21 -19.77 36.71 -3.71
CA LEU A 21 -20.63 36.10 -4.72
C LEU A 21 -22.12 36.22 -4.38
N TYR A 22 -22.46 36.13 -3.10
CA TYR A 22 -23.82 36.12 -2.59
C TYR A 22 -24.00 37.13 -1.45
N PRO A 23 -23.97 38.44 -1.74
CA PRO A 23 -24.07 39.49 -0.72
C PRO A 23 -25.43 39.52 0.00
N MET A 24 -26.42 38.79 -0.51
CA MET A 24 -27.73 38.60 0.10
C MET A 24 -27.72 37.64 1.30
N ILE A 25 -26.67 36.82 1.46
CA ILE A 25 -26.51 35.95 2.61
C ILE A 25 -25.92 36.77 3.76
N LYS A 26 -26.61 36.80 4.90
CA LYS A 26 -26.16 37.55 6.07
C LYS A 26 -24.89 36.93 6.66
N ASP A 27 -24.02 37.77 7.22
CA ASP A 27 -22.74 37.37 7.80
C ASP A 27 -22.84 36.29 8.88
N ASP A 28 -23.96 36.30 9.56
CA ASP A 28 -24.32 35.48 10.70
C ASP A 28 -25.02 34.17 10.32
N HIS A 29 -25.23 33.94 9.01
CA HIS A 29 -25.70 32.70 8.40
C HIS A 29 -24.56 31.88 7.75
N ILE A 30 -23.31 32.28 8.00
CA ILE A 30 -22.12 31.68 7.38
C ILE A 30 -21.21 31.09 8.48
N TYR A 31 -21.25 29.76 8.62
CA TYR A 31 -20.64 29.00 9.73
C TYR A 31 -19.39 28.21 9.31
N GLY A 32 -18.45 28.00 10.24
CA GLY A 32 -17.23 27.23 9.96
C GLY A 32 -17.44 25.72 10.12
N CYS A 33 -16.97 24.90 9.17
CA CYS A 33 -17.03 23.43 9.27
C CYS A 33 -15.94 22.83 10.19
N LYS A 34 -14.82 23.53 10.41
CA LYS A 34 -13.56 22.94 10.92
C LYS A 34 -13.51 22.42 12.36
N ARG A 35 -14.65 22.26 13.05
CA ARG A 35 -14.73 21.65 14.40
C ARG A 35 -16.00 20.83 14.64
N ASN A 36 -16.85 20.61 13.63
CA ASN A 36 -18.15 19.93 13.79
C ASN A 36 -19.03 20.56 14.90
N MET A 37 -18.97 21.89 15.03
CA MET A 37 -19.74 22.66 16.03
C MET A 37 -20.73 23.65 15.40
N PHE A 38 -20.94 23.60 14.07
CA PHE A 38 -21.91 24.49 13.42
C PHE A 38 -23.35 24.19 13.89
N ASP A 39 -23.63 22.95 14.28
CA ASP A 39 -24.90 22.56 14.90
C ASP A 39 -25.13 23.33 16.20
N TYR A 40 -24.12 23.41 17.06
CA TYR A 40 -24.17 24.21 18.28
C TYR A 40 -24.34 25.71 17.98
N GLU A 41 -23.62 26.26 17.01
CA GLU A 41 -23.74 27.67 16.62
C GLU A 41 -25.12 28.02 16.04
N ILE A 42 -25.76 27.09 15.33
CA ILE A 42 -27.12 27.24 14.82
C ILE A 42 -28.15 27.12 15.96
N LEU A 43 -27.99 26.12 16.83
CA LEU A 43 -28.93 25.82 17.91
C LEU A 43 -28.90 26.84 19.07
N MET A 44 -27.75 27.45 19.35
CA MET A 44 -27.58 28.38 20.49
C MET A 44 -27.93 29.84 20.19
N ARG A 45 -28.39 30.13 18.97
CA ARG A 45 -28.53 31.51 18.48
C ARG A 45 -29.75 32.26 19.04
N ASN A 46 -30.72 31.59 19.65
CA ASN A 46 -31.92 32.23 20.19
C ASN A 46 -31.95 32.23 21.72
N GLU A 47 -32.02 33.43 22.32
CA GLU A 47 -32.20 33.64 23.77
C GLU A 47 -33.55 33.07 24.29
N LYS A 48 -34.45 32.69 23.37
CA LYS A 48 -35.66 31.92 23.67
C LYS A 48 -35.38 30.44 23.38
N ILE A 49 -35.17 29.70 24.47
CA ILE A 49 -34.85 28.25 24.56
C ILE A 49 -35.79 27.32 23.73
N PHE A 50 -36.92 27.83 23.21
CA PHE A 50 -37.97 27.04 22.56
C PHE A 50 -38.26 27.36 21.08
N GLU A 51 -37.53 28.30 20.46
CA GLU A 51 -37.68 28.59 19.02
C GLU A 51 -36.29 28.57 18.36
N ASN A 52 -35.61 27.42 18.36
CA ASN A 52 -34.32 27.30 17.67
C ASN A 52 -34.54 27.26 16.15
N PRO A 53 -33.71 27.94 15.32
CA PRO A 53 -33.88 27.93 13.88
C PRO A 53 -33.45 26.55 13.34
N LYS A 54 -34.41 25.68 13.09
CA LYS A 54 -34.18 24.42 12.39
C LYS A 54 -34.46 24.57 10.90
N MET A 55 -33.79 23.76 10.10
CA MET A 55 -33.79 23.88 8.64
C MET A 55 -34.85 22.97 8.03
N ASN A 56 -35.68 23.51 7.13
CA ASN A 56 -36.65 22.69 6.39
C ASN A 56 -35.99 21.82 5.31
N VAL A 57 -34.92 22.32 4.70
CA VAL A 57 -34.18 21.64 3.64
C VAL A 57 -32.69 21.76 3.90
N ILE A 58 -32.00 20.63 3.95
CA ILE A 58 -30.55 20.57 4.08
C ILE A 58 -29.97 19.85 2.86
N VAL A 59 -28.92 20.43 2.27
CA VAL A 59 -28.16 19.80 1.19
C VAL A 59 -26.75 19.53 1.70
N ASN A 60 -26.45 18.27 2.01
CA ASN A 60 -25.16 17.84 2.52
C ASN A 60 -24.31 17.20 1.42
N THR A 61 -23.12 17.75 1.20
CA THR A 61 -22.12 17.28 0.23
C THR A 61 -20.84 16.71 0.88
N SER A 62 -20.76 16.73 2.22
CA SER A 62 -19.57 16.27 2.95
C SER A 62 -19.46 14.73 2.95
N ASN A 63 -18.23 14.23 3.00
CA ASN A 63 -17.93 12.82 3.32
C ASN A 63 -17.53 12.61 4.79
N ASP A 64 -17.54 13.65 5.61
CA ASP A 64 -17.34 13.54 7.06
C ASP A 64 -18.65 13.14 7.76
N ILE A 65 -18.60 12.00 8.44
CA ILE A 65 -19.73 11.44 9.21
C ILE A 65 -20.20 12.38 10.32
N ALA A 66 -19.28 13.13 10.95
CA ALA A 66 -19.65 14.05 12.01
C ALA A 66 -20.38 15.28 11.46
N VAL A 67 -20.09 15.69 10.21
CA VAL A 67 -20.86 16.73 9.51
C VAL A 67 -22.25 16.23 9.14
N PHE A 68 -22.38 14.96 8.76
CA PHE A 68 -23.68 14.33 8.51
C PHE A 68 -24.53 14.28 9.80
N ASP A 69 -23.96 13.83 10.91
CA ASP A 69 -24.64 13.78 12.21
C ASP A 69 -25.04 15.19 12.70
N ALA A 70 -24.16 16.17 12.55
CA ALA A 70 -24.46 17.57 12.87
C ALA A 70 -25.59 18.13 11.97
N SER A 71 -25.62 17.76 10.69
CA SER A 71 -26.68 18.15 9.76
C SER A 71 -28.04 17.59 10.17
N LEU A 72 -28.10 16.32 10.61
CA LEU A 72 -29.34 15.71 11.11
C LEU A 72 -29.93 16.46 12.31
N LYS A 73 -29.08 16.90 13.25
CA LYS A 73 -29.52 17.66 14.43
C LYS A 73 -30.10 19.04 14.09
N CYS A 74 -29.72 19.61 12.96
CA CYS A 74 -30.19 20.93 12.53
C CYS A 74 -31.54 20.88 11.78
N LEU A 75 -32.09 19.68 11.53
CA LEU A 75 -33.28 19.52 10.70
C LEU A 75 -34.58 19.77 11.48
N GLU A 76 -35.53 20.44 10.84
CA GLU A 76 -36.87 20.67 11.38
C GLU A 76 -37.79 19.45 11.22
N HIS A 77 -38.87 19.41 11.99
CA HIS A 77 -39.96 18.46 11.81
C HIS A 77 -40.46 18.47 10.36
N SER A 78 -40.65 17.27 9.80
CA SER A 78 -40.98 17.00 8.39
C SER A 78 -39.95 17.57 7.38
N GLY A 79 -38.73 17.85 7.82
CA GLY A 79 -37.66 18.38 6.99
C GLY A 79 -37.08 17.35 6.00
N ILE A 80 -36.41 17.86 4.96
CA ILE A 80 -35.80 17.06 3.90
C ILE A 80 -34.28 17.22 3.93
N LEU A 81 -33.56 16.09 4.07
CA LEU A 81 -32.10 16.03 3.96
C LEU A 81 -31.72 15.37 2.63
N PHE A 82 -31.13 16.17 1.73
CA PHE A 82 -30.48 15.67 0.52
C PHE A 82 -29.02 15.35 0.82
N HIS A 83 -28.62 14.09 0.70
CA HIS A 83 -27.24 13.66 0.83
C HIS A 83 -26.67 13.25 -0.53
N LEU A 84 -25.73 14.06 -1.04
CA LEU A 84 -25.22 13.92 -2.41
C LEU A 84 -23.94 13.10 -2.52
N ASN A 85 -23.31 12.74 -1.38
CA ASN A 85 -22.09 11.96 -1.37
C ASN A 85 -22.39 10.52 -0.94
N THR A 86 -22.17 9.55 -1.83
CA THR A 86 -22.46 8.14 -1.51
C THR A 86 -21.32 7.41 -0.79
N GLU A 87 -20.17 8.06 -0.53
CA GLU A 87 -19.03 7.41 0.12
C GLU A 87 -19.35 6.91 1.54
N ILE A 88 -20.05 7.72 2.34
CA ILE A 88 -20.48 7.33 3.70
C ILE A 88 -21.42 6.12 3.65
N MET A 89 -22.18 5.96 2.56
CA MET A 89 -23.15 4.88 2.38
C MET A 89 -22.53 3.56 1.88
N ARG A 90 -21.24 3.56 1.51
CA ARG A 90 -20.53 2.34 1.10
C ARG A 90 -20.10 1.47 2.28
N SER A 91 -20.04 2.04 3.50
CA SER A 91 -19.82 1.32 4.75
C SER A 91 -21.12 1.25 5.56
N PRO A 92 -21.31 0.23 6.41
CA PRO A 92 -22.50 0.14 7.26
C PRO A 92 -22.50 1.25 8.30
N TYR A 93 -23.19 2.35 8.00
CA TYR A 93 -23.47 3.44 8.93
C TYR A 93 -24.69 3.11 9.81
N THR A 94 -24.56 3.31 11.12
CA THR A 94 -25.65 3.15 12.07
C THR A 94 -26.27 4.50 12.40
N MET A 95 -27.55 4.67 12.10
CA MET A 95 -28.32 5.87 12.47
C MET A 95 -29.23 5.58 13.66
N GLY A 96 -29.29 6.51 14.62
CA GLY A 96 -30.23 6.40 15.74
C GLY A 96 -31.68 6.49 15.26
N LEU A 97 -32.52 5.50 15.63
CA LEU A 97 -33.93 5.45 15.21
C LEU A 97 -34.77 6.64 15.71
N LEU A 98 -34.35 7.28 16.81
CA LEU A 98 -35.00 8.47 17.36
C LEU A 98 -35.02 9.64 16.35
N ASN A 99 -34.09 9.68 15.39
CA ASN A 99 -34.07 10.71 14.35
C ASN A 99 -35.27 10.63 13.39
N PHE A 100 -36.03 9.54 13.37
CA PHE A 100 -37.25 9.42 12.56
C PHE A 100 -38.50 9.98 13.25
N GLU A 101 -38.45 10.31 14.54
CA GLU A 101 -39.58 10.93 15.26
C GLU A 101 -39.89 12.34 14.72
N ILE A 102 -38.93 12.98 14.05
CA ILE A 102 -39.13 14.27 13.39
C ILE A 102 -39.70 14.16 11.96
N GLU A 103 -40.23 13.00 11.56
CA GLU A 103 -40.74 12.77 10.19
C GLU A 103 -39.71 13.10 9.08
N LEU A 104 -38.45 12.73 9.34
CA LEU A 104 -37.31 12.96 8.44
C LEU A 104 -37.53 12.35 7.05
N ASN A 105 -37.32 13.14 6.01
CA ASN A 105 -37.15 12.67 4.63
C ASN A 105 -35.68 12.68 4.23
N LEU A 106 -35.03 11.51 4.23
CA LEU A 106 -33.65 11.35 3.78
C LEU A 106 -33.62 10.90 2.31
N ILE A 107 -33.06 11.73 1.44
CA ILE A 107 -32.92 11.45 -0.01
C ILE A 107 -31.45 11.38 -0.36
N THR A 108 -31.00 10.22 -0.82
CA THR A 108 -29.65 10.01 -1.34
C THR A 108 -29.67 10.10 -2.87
N LEU A 109 -28.77 10.89 -3.45
CA LEU A 109 -28.65 11.02 -4.90
C LEU A 109 -27.22 10.73 -5.33
N SER A 110 -27.03 9.76 -6.21
CA SER A 110 -25.77 9.55 -6.92
C SER A 110 -25.83 10.23 -8.28
N CYS A 111 -24.88 11.12 -8.55
CA CYS A 111 -24.72 11.71 -9.88
C CYS A 111 -24.25 10.69 -10.92
N ASP A 112 -23.68 9.55 -10.49
CA ASP A 112 -23.19 8.49 -11.39
C ASP A 112 -24.33 7.88 -12.22
N ASN A 113 -25.55 7.87 -11.69
CA ASN A 113 -26.72 7.24 -12.32
C ASN A 113 -27.50 8.22 -13.23
N LEU A 114 -27.03 9.45 -13.41
CA LEU A 114 -27.73 10.46 -14.21
C LEU A 114 -27.82 10.07 -15.69
N LEU A 115 -26.85 9.27 -16.16
CA LEU A 115 -26.86 8.70 -17.51
C LEU A 115 -27.83 7.52 -17.66
N ASP A 116 -28.21 6.88 -16.56
CA ASP A 116 -29.11 5.71 -16.55
C ASP A 116 -30.58 6.09 -16.40
N TYR A 117 -30.88 7.37 -16.11
CA TYR A 117 -32.26 7.86 -16.01
C TYR A 117 -33.03 7.71 -17.32
N SER A 118 -34.35 7.58 -17.16
CA SER A 118 -35.27 7.47 -18.29
C SER A 118 -35.22 8.75 -19.15
N LEU A 119 -35.65 8.63 -20.41
CA LEU A 119 -35.72 9.78 -21.31
C LEU A 119 -36.63 10.89 -20.75
N ILE A 120 -37.73 10.53 -20.09
CA ILE A 120 -38.71 11.47 -19.51
C ILE A 120 -38.07 12.31 -18.39
N GLU A 121 -37.34 11.67 -17.47
CA GLU A 121 -36.66 12.36 -16.38
C GLU A 121 -35.55 13.29 -16.90
N LYS A 122 -34.80 12.83 -17.92
CA LYS A 122 -33.79 13.64 -18.60
C LYS A 122 -34.39 14.88 -19.26
N GLU A 123 -35.55 14.75 -19.90
CA GLU A 123 -36.27 15.89 -20.49
C GLU A 123 -36.74 16.89 -19.43
N TRP A 124 -37.23 16.40 -18.29
CA TRP A 124 -37.65 17.26 -17.18
C TRP A 124 -36.48 18.06 -16.61
N LEU A 125 -35.33 17.40 -16.36
CA LEU A 125 -34.09 18.05 -15.91
C LEU A 125 -33.59 19.08 -16.92
N LYS A 126 -33.60 18.74 -18.21
CA LYS A 126 -33.22 19.65 -19.30
C LYS A 126 -34.09 20.91 -19.28
N LYS A 127 -35.41 20.76 -19.22
CA LYS A 127 -36.35 21.89 -19.18
C LYS A 127 -36.17 22.75 -17.94
N ALA A 128 -35.92 22.15 -16.78
CA ALA A 128 -35.63 22.87 -15.54
C ALA A 128 -34.34 23.71 -15.68
N MET A 129 -33.29 23.13 -16.27
CA MET A 129 -32.02 23.82 -16.53
C MET A 129 -32.18 24.98 -17.53
N GLU A 130 -32.88 24.78 -18.65
CA GLU A 130 -33.16 25.82 -19.65
C GLU A 130 -33.92 27.00 -19.03
N ASN A 131 -34.95 26.71 -18.22
CA ASN A 131 -35.70 27.74 -17.50
C ASN A 131 -34.83 28.50 -16.49
N GLY A 132 -33.95 27.80 -15.78
CA GLY A 132 -33.02 28.41 -14.81
C GLY A 132 -31.99 29.32 -15.49
N LEU A 133 -31.50 28.92 -16.67
CA LEU A 133 -30.62 29.74 -17.50
C LEU A 133 -31.34 30.99 -18.02
N ALA A 134 -32.54 30.83 -18.58
CA ALA A 134 -33.34 31.94 -19.10
C ALA A 134 -33.70 32.98 -18.02
N LYS A 135 -33.95 32.53 -16.79
CA LYS A 135 -34.23 33.40 -15.63
C LYS A 135 -32.97 33.98 -14.97
N GLY A 136 -31.78 33.66 -15.47
CA GLY A 136 -30.50 34.10 -14.90
C GLY A 136 -30.20 33.51 -13.51
N GLN A 137 -30.90 32.45 -13.12
CA GLN A 137 -30.71 31.74 -11.84
C GLN A 137 -29.49 30.82 -11.89
N ILE A 138 -29.19 30.27 -13.07
CA ILE A 138 -28.00 29.46 -13.33
C ILE A 138 -26.95 30.35 -13.99
N LYS A 139 -25.79 30.50 -13.34
CA LYS A 139 -24.66 31.31 -13.83
C LYS A 139 -23.40 30.46 -13.95
N PRO A 140 -22.51 30.74 -14.91
CA PRO A 140 -21.22 30.06 -15.02
C PRO A 140 -20.37 30.24 -13.76
N LEU A 141 -19.69 29.17 -13.33
CA LEU A 141 -18.68 29.23 -12.28
C LEU A 141 -17.38 29.84 -12.84
N SER A 142 -16.53 30.36 -11.96
CA SER A 142 -15.18 30.79 -12.34
C SER A 142 -14.41 29.59 -12.92
N THR A 143 -13.78 29.75 -14.09
CA THR A 143 -13.06 28.68 -14.77
C THR A 143 -11.56 28.97 -14.89
N LYS A 144 -10.74 27.94 -14.70
CA LYS A 144 -9.30 27.97 -15.00
C LYS A 144 -9.00 26.97 -16.10
N SER A 145 -8.47 27.46 -17.22
CA SER A 145 -8.06 26.60 -18.33
C SER A 145 -6.79 25.86 -17.97
N VAL A 146 -6.77 24.54 -18.15
CA VAL A 146 -5.57 23.71 -18.03
C VAL A 146 -5.13 23.21 -19.42
N PRO A 147 -3.81 23.09 -19.68
CA PRO A 147 -3.30 22.52 -20.91
C PRO A 147 -3.75 21.07 -21.07
N LYS A 148 -3.96 20.61 -22.29
CA LYS A 148 -4.30 19.20 -22.56
C LYS A 148 -3.17 18.21 -22.22
N THR A 149 -1.91 18.68 -22.23
CA THR A 149 -0.69 17.87 -22.01
C THR A 149 -0.34 17.69 -20.53
N ILE A 150 -1.15 18.24 -19.63
CA ILE A 150 -0.92 18.15 -18.19
C ILE A 150 -1.08 16.69 -17.72
N LEU A 151 -0.21 16.24 -16.82
CA LEU A 151 -0.31 14.90 -16.26
C LEU A 151 -1.54 14.80 -15.35
N LYS A 152 -2.16 13.62 -15.30
CA LYS A 152 -3.32 13.35 -14.44
C LYS A 152 -3.01 13.62 -12.96
N THR A 153 -1.79 13.32 -12.53
CA THR A 153 -1.28 13.61 -11.17
C THR A 153 -1.28 15.10 -10.89
N ASP A 154 -0.79 15.91 -11.83
CA ASP A 154 -0.75 17.36 -11.69
C ASP A 154 -2.16 17.97 -11.66
N ILE A 155 -3.12 17.41 -12.41
CA ILE A 155 -4.54 17.81 -12.30
C ILE A 155 -5.07 17.51 -10.90
N VAL A 156 -4.79 16.32 -10.37
CA VAL A 156 -5.24 15.91 -9.03
C VAL A 156 -4.59 16.80 -7.96
N ASP A 157 -3.31 17.12 -8.09
CA ASP A 157 -2.59 18.01 -7.18
C ASP A 157 -3.11 19.44 -7.30
N LEU A 158 -3.43 19.92 -8.51
CA LEU A 158 -4.10 21.22 -8.70
C LEU A 158 -5.50 21.26 -8.07
N LEU A 159 -6.23 20.14 -8.07
CA LEU A 159 -7.54 20.04 -7.39
C LEU A 159 -7.39 20.01 -5.87
N LYS A 160 -6.36 19.34 -5.34
CA LYS A 160 -6.08 19.23 -3.90
C LYS A 160 -5.49 20.49 -3.30
N ASN A 161 -4.59 21.16 -4.01
CA ASN A 161 -3.83 22.33 -3.56
C ASN A 161 -4.49 23.66 -3.94
N ASN A 162 -5.67 23.64 -4.56
CA ASN A 162 -6.33 24.87 -5.00
C ASN A 162 -6.80 25.69 -3.79
N ASP A 163 -6.09 26.78 -3.49
CA ASP A 163 -6.51 27.86 -2.58
C ASP A 163 -7.85 28.53 -3.02
N ASN A 164 -8.34 28.19 -4.22
CA ASN A 164 -9.65 28.54 -4.75
C ASN A 164 -10.49 27.28 -5.08
N LYS A 165 -11.04 26.60 -4.07
CA LYS A 165 -12.03 25.51 -4.23
C LYS A 165 -13.24 25.86 -5.12
N LEU A 166 -13.50 27.14 -5.37
CA LEU A 166 -14.61 27.65 -6.18
C LEU A 166 -14.32 27.77 -7.69
N THR A 167 -13.14 27.32 -8.16
CA THR A 167 -12.76 27.44 -9.59
C THR A 167 -12.85 26.09 -10.30
N LYS A 168 -13.66 26.02 -11.37
CA LYS A 168 -13.78 24.82 -12.22
C LYS A 168 -12.60 24.72 -13.18
N LEU A 169 -11.86 23.63 -13.14
CA LEU A 169 -10.81 23.34 -14.12
C LEU A 169 -11.45 22.89 -15.44
N ILE A 170 -11.03 23.49 -16.56
CA ILE A 170 -11.53 23.16 -17.91
C ILE A 170 -10.38 22.89 -18.87
N THR A 171 -10.55 21.92 -19.76
CA THR A 171 -9.60 21.64 -20.85
C THR A 171 -10.30 21.88 -22.18
N ARG A 172 -9.74 22.74 -23.02
CA ARG A 172 -10.26 22.95 -24.38
C ARG A 172 -9.84 21.81 -25.28
N ILE A 173 -10.80 21.15 -25.94
CA ILE A 173 -10.55 20.06 -26.91
C ILE A 173 -10.31 20.62 -28.33
N ASP A 174 -10.76 21.84 -28.60
CA ASP A 174 -10.74 22.38 -29.96
C ASP A 174 -9.52 23.25 -30.21
N GLY A 175 -8.57 22.68 -30.94
CA GLY A 175 -7.38 23.30 -31.48
C GLY A 175 -6.77 22.30 -32.44
N GLY A 176 -7.03 22.48 -33.73
CA GLY A 176 -6.72 21.56 -34.84
C GLY A 176 -5.25 21.28 -35.05
N ARG A 177 -4.63 20.60 -34.11
CA ARG A 177 -3.50 19.71 -34.34
C ARG A 177 -3.96 18.35 -33.93
N GLU A 178 -4.05 17.46 -34.91
CA GLU A 178 -4.18 16.03 -34.70
C GLU A 178 -3.21 15.65 -33.58
N TYR A 179 -3.76 15.08 -32.53
CA TYR A 179 -2.94 14.41 -31.56
C TYR A 179 -2.23 13.27 -32.29
N ASN A 180 -0.90 13.22 -32.19
CA ASN A 180 -0.26 11.93 -32.05
C ASN A 180 -0.85 11.33 -30.77
N ILE A 181 -1.94 10.57 -30.94
CA ILE A 181 -2.26 9.47 -30.03
C ILE A 181 -0.93 8.78 -29.79
N ASP A 182 -0.55 8.51 -28.54
CA ASP A 182 0.67 7.76 -28.23
C ASP A 182 0.82 6.64 -29.27
N GLU A 183 1.82 6.75 -30.16
CA GLU A 183 2.02 5.82 -31.30
C GLU A 183 2.31 4.38 -30.82
N ASN A 184 2.30 4.17 -29.51
CA ASN A 184 2.68 2.97 -28.81
C ASN A 184 1.50 2.11 -28.32
N VAL A 185 0.24 2.42 -28.65
CA VAL A 185 -0.89 1.54 -28.30
C VAL A 185 -1.21 0.58 -29.45
N PHE A 186 -1.12 -0.73 -29.21
CA PHE A 186 -1.53 -1.76 -30.14
C PHE A 186 -3.06 -1.85 -30.17
N ILE A 187 -3.67 -1.57 -31.32
CA ILE A 187 -5.11 -1.63 -31.53
C ILE A 187 -5.42 -2.67 -32.61
N CYS A 188 -6.37 -3.55 -32.32
CA CYS A 188 -6.85 -4.54 -33.27
C CYS A 188 -7.88 -3.91 -34.20
N SER A 189 -7.81 -4.25 -35.48
CA SER A 189 -8.82 -3.85 -36.46
C SER A 189 -10.04 -4.78 -36.35
N PRO A 190 -11.26 -4.24 -36.18
CA PRO A 190 -12.48 -5.06 -36.07
C PRO A 190 -12.81 -5.84 -37.37
N ASN A 191 -12.25 -5.39 -38.50
CA ASN A 191 -12.48 -5.98 -39.82
C ASN A 191 -11.40 -7.00 -40.23
N LYS A 192 -10.46 -7.35 -39.35
CA LYS A 192 -9.42 -8.34 -39.63
C LYS A 192 -9.56 -9.56 -38.71
N SER A 193 -8.94 -10.67 -39.11
CA SER A 193 -8.87 -11.89 -38.31
C SER A 193 -7.51 -11.99 -37.62
N TYR A 194 -7.52 -12.61 -36.43
CA TYR A 194 -6.33 -12.90 -35.63
C TYR A 194 -6.27 -14.38 -35.33
N ILE A 195 -5.07 -14.97 -35.37
CA ILE A 195 -4.87 -16.40 -35.12
C ILE A 195 -3.98 -16.55 -33.88
N ILE A 196 -4.37 -17.42 -32.95
CA ILE A 196 -3.54 -17.83 -31.81
C ILE A 196 -3.30 -19.34 -31.93
N HIS A 197 -2.06 -19.77 -31.90
CA HIS A 197 -1.70 -21.18 -31.79
C HIS A 197 -1.13 -21.44 -30.40
N GLY A 198 -1.92 -22.08 -29.55
CA GLY A 198 -1.58 -22.38 -28.16
C GLY A 198 -0.95 -23.77 -28.02
N TYR A 199 0.27 -23.83 -27.49
CA TYR A 199 0.98 -25.08 -27.17
C TYR A 199 0.86 -25.48 -25.69
N ASP A 200 0.29 -24.59 -24.88
CA ASP A 200 -0.01 -24.85 -23.47
C ASP A 200 -1.51 -24.73 -23.19
N ASP A 201 -1.90 -25.16 -21.98
CA ASP A 201 -3.31 -25.35 -21.66
C ASP A 201 -4.02 -24.03 -21.26
N ILE A 202 -3.27 -22.96 -20.95
CA ILE A 202 -3.82 -21.78 -20.26
C ILE A 202 -3.39 -20.43 -20.86
N SER A 203 -2.18 -20.28 -21.39
CA SER A 203 -1.62 -18.94 -21.65
C SER A 203 -2.26 -18.24 -22.84
N TRP A 204 -2.78 -19.01 -23.79
CA TRP A 204 -3.55 -18.47 -24.92
C TRP A 204 -4.84 -17.76 -24.49
N PHE A 205 -5.44 -18.08 -23.34
CA PHE A 205 -6.63 -17.39 -22.83
C PHE A 205 -6.36 -15.93 -22.48
N ASP A 206 -5.22 -15.68 -21.85
CA ASP A 206 -4.85 -14.34 -21.43
C ASP A 206 -4.52 -13.48 -22.66
N LEU A 207 -3.86 -14.07 -23.66
CA LEU A 207 -3.61 -13.42 -24.94
C LEU A 207 -4.90 -13.16 -25.72
N LEU A 208 -5.85 -14.10 -25.72
CA LEU A 208 -7.16 -13.93 -26.33
C LEU A 208 -7.93 -12.76 -25.69
N SER A 209 -8.01 -12.74 -24.36
CA SER A 209 -8.63 -11.63 -23.60
C SER A 209 -7.95 -10.29 -23.93
N TRP A 210 -6.62 -10.29 -24.03
CA TRP A 210 -5.83 -9.12 -24.39
C TRP A 210 -6.10 -8.60 -25.81
N LEU A 211 -6.27 -9.49 -26.81
CA LEU A 211 -6.65 -9.10 -28.17
C LEU A 211 -8.09 -8.56 -28.25
N VAL A 212 -9.03 -9.20 -27.54
CA VAL A 212 -10.44 -8.78 -27.51
C VAL A 212 -10.61 -7.41 -26.88
N SER A 213 -9.94 -7.16 -25.74
CA SER A 213 -9.94 -5.84 -25.10
C SER A 213 -9.36 -4.72 -25.97
N ARG A 214 -8.59 -5.07 -27.01
CA ARG A 214 -8.02 -4.14 -28.00
C ARG A 214 -8.82 -4.03 -29.30
N GLY A 215 -10.01 -4.63 -29.36
CA GLY A 215 -10.94 -4.48 -30.47
C GLY A 215 -10.96 -5.63 -31.48
N ALA A 216 -10.31 -6.77 -31.18
CA ALA A 216 -10.41 -7.94 -32.05
C ALA A 216 -11.85 -8.50 -32.03
N GLN A 217 -12.45 -8.62 -33.21
CA GLN A 217 -13.83 -9.11 -33.38
C GLN A 217 -13.88 -10.55 -33.91
N GLU A 218 -12.79 -11.08 -34.46
CA GLU A 218 -12.69 -12.45 -34.96
C GLU A 218 -11.33 -13.05 -34.62
N VAL A 219 -11.33 -14.09 -33.78
CA VAL A 219 -10.11 -14.76 -33.31
C VAL A 219 -10.23 -16.27 -33.50
N HIS A 220 -9.27 -16.87 -34.19
CA HIS A 220 -9.16 -18.31 -34.42
C HIS A 220 -8.07 -18.87 -33.51
N VAL A 221 -8.41 -19.86 -32.67
CA VAL A 221 -7.50 -20.42 -31.68
C VAL A 221 -7.25 -21.90 -31.99
N ILE A 222 -6.00 -22.26 -32.26
CA ILE A 222 -5.57 -23.64 -32.50
C ILE A 222 -5.02 -24.22 -31.20
N VAL A 223 -5.64 -25.29 -30.70
CA VAL A 223 -5.31 -25.93 -29.42
C VAL A 223 -5.50 -27.44 -29.48
N ASP A 224 -4.88 -28.17 -28.55
CA ASP A 224 -5.15 -29.60 -28.36
C ASP A 224 -6.45 -29.78 -27.56
N GLU A 225 -7.53 -30.19 -28.24
CA GLU A 225 -8.87 -30.33 -27.65
C GLU A 225 -8.88 -31.31 -26.46
N ASP A 226 -7.99 -32.31 -26.44
CA ASP A 226 -7.92 -33.32 -25.38
C ASP A 226 -7.41 -32.74 -24.04
N LYS A 227 -6.81 -31.54 -24.05
CA LYS A 227 -6.22 -30.88 -22.87
C LYS A 227 -7.07 -29.73 -22.32
N LEU A 228 -8.26 -29.49 -22.87
CA LEU A 228 -9.16 -28.45 -22.39
C LEU A 228 -9.80 -28.84 -21.04
N ILE A 229 -9.29 -28.27 -19.95
CA ILE A 229 -9.81 -28.44 -18.59
C ILE A 229 -11.18 -27.74 -18.45
N HIS A 230 -12.08 -28.20 -17.58
CA HIS A 230 -13.36 -27.53 -17.27
C HIS A 230 -13.24 -26.02 -16.91
N SER A 231 -12.09 -25.58 -16.39
CA SER A 231 -11.82 -24.16 -16.12
C SER A 231 -11.69 -23.31 -17.39
N ALA A 232 -11.26 -23.91 -18.50
CA ALA A 232 -11.11 -23.27 -19.81
C ALA A 232 -12.46 -22.81 -20.38
N SER A 233 -13.50 -23.64 -20.26
CA SER A 233 -14.84 -23.33 -20.78
C SER A 233 -15.50 -22.18 -20.00
N HIS A 234 -15.36 -22.14 -18.67
CA HIS A 234 -15.87 -21.04 -17.85
C HIS A 234 -15.22 -19.69 -18.21
N ARG A 235 -13.91 -19.67 -18.45
CA ARG A 235 -13.19 -18.46 -18.86
C ARG A 235 -13.62 -17.99 -20.26
N LEU A 236 -13.79 -18.93 -21.19
CA LEU A 236 -14.28 -18.62 -22.53
C LEU A 236 -15.70 -18.02 -22.50
N ASN A 237 -16.60 -18.62 -21.71
CA ASN A 237 -17.96 -18.10 -21.52
C ASN A 237 -17.95 -16.70 -20.89
N SER A 238 -17.04 -16.44 -19.95
CA SER A 238 -16.88 -15.10 -19.37
C SER A 238 -16.47 -14.06 -20.42
N ILE A 239 -15.54 -14.40 -21.33
CA ILE A 239 -15.15 -13.52 -22.44
C ILE A 239 -16.34 -13.27 -23.38
N LEU A 240 -17.08 -14.31 -23.76
CA LEU A 240 -18.25 -14.17 -24.65
C LEU A 240 -19.38 -13.34 -24.01
N ASN A 241 -19.60 -13.47 -22.69
CA ASN A 241 -20.59 -12.69 -21.97
C ASN A 241 -20.20 -11.20 -21.89
N ASN A 242 -18.92 -10.91 -21.67
CA ASN A 242 -18.42 -9.54 -21.62
C ASN A 242 -18.33 -8.89 -23.01
N TYR A 243 -18.19 -9.70 -24.06
CA TYR A 243 -18.02 -9.23 -25.45
C TYR A 243 -18.92 -10.01 -26.42
N PRO A 244 -20.24 -9.73 -26.46
CA PRO A 244 -21.20 -10.52 -27.24
C PRO A 244 -21.00 -10.46 -28.76
N SER A 245 -20.30 -9.44 -29.27
CA SER A 245 -20.05 -9.25 -30.70
C SER A 245 -18.87 -10.05 -31.25
N VAL A 246 -18.02 -10.61 -30.38
CA VAL A 246 -16.76 -11.26 -30.76
C VAL A 246 -17.00 -12.72 -31.18
N LYS A 247 -16.43 -13.10 -32.33
CA LYS A 247 -16.44 -14.48 -32.83
C LYS A 247 -15.13 -15.18 -32.48
N ILE A 248 -15.22 -16.25 -31.70
CA ILE A 248 -14.07 -17.06 -31.29
C ILE A 248 -14.25 -18.47 -31.87
N HIS A 249 -13.28 -18.91 -32.67
CA HIS A 249 -13.29 -20.23 -33.31
C HIS A 249 -12.19 -21.11 -32.71
N LEU A 250 -12.56 -22.21 -32.04
CA LEU A 250 -11.59 -23.19 -31.53
C LEU A 250 -11.33 -24.29 -32.58
N ILE A 251 -10.06 -24.62 -32.79
CA ILE A 251 -9.61 -25.54 -33.83
C ILE A 251 -8.66 -26.57 -33.23
N SER A 252 -9.01 -27.85 -33.37
CA SER A 252 -8.18 -28.97 -32.95
C SER A 252 -6.83 -29.00 -33.67
N LYS A 253 -5.72 -29.08 -32.92
CA LYS A 253 -4.37 -29.31 -33.48
C LYS A 253 -4.32 -30.57 -34.35
N LYS A 254 -5.13 -31.59 -34.04
CA LYS A 254 -5.24 -32.83 -34.84
C LYS A 254 -5.67 -32.60 -36.30
N LYS A 255 -6.29 -31.45 -36.62
CA LYS A 255 -6.71 -31.09 -37.98
C LYS A 255 -5.61 -30.42 -38.81
N ILE A 256 -4.48 -30.07 -38.19
CA ILE A 256 -3.36 -29.39 -38.82
C ILE A 256 -2.12 -30.24 -38.62
N LYS A 257 -1.94 -31.27 -39.46
CA LYS A 257 -0.83 -32.23 -39.31
C LYS A 257 0.33 -31.94 -40.26
N ASP A 258 0.02 -31.41 -41.43
CA ASP A 258 1.00 -31.19 -42.47
C ASP A 258 0.85 -29.81 -43.14
N LYS A 259 1.72 -29.56 -44.13
CA LYS A 259 1.74 -28.33 -44.90
C LYS A 259 0.44 -28.09 -45.67
N HIS A 260 -0.18 -29.15 -46.18
CA HIS A 260 -1.39 -29.05 -46.97
C HIS A 260 -2.57 -28.60 -46.10
N ASP A 261 -2.70 -29.20 -44.90
CA ASP A 261 -3.73 -28.83 -43.93
C ASP A 261 -3.60 -27.38 -43.46
N MET A 262 -2.37 -26.96 -43.11
CA MET A 262 -2.08 -25.58 -42.70
C MET A 262 -2.44 -24.58 -43.81
N LYS A 263 -2.14 -24.91 -45.07
CA LYS A 263 -2.46 -24.09 -46.24
C LYS A 263 -3.98 -23.98 -46.45
N ALA A 264 -4.70 -25.08 -46.34
CA ALA A 264 -6.16 -25.09 -46.46
C ALA A 264 -6.80 -24.24 -45.36
N PHE A 265 -6.32 -24.35 -44.12
CA PHE A 265 -6.79 -23.57 -42.98
C PHE A 265 -6.56 -22.06 -43.16
N LEU A 266 -5.32 -21.64 -43.43
CA LEU A 266 -5.01 -20.22 -43.62
C LEU A 266 -5.75 -19.60 -44.81
N SER A 267 -6.00 -20.39 -45.87
CA SER A 267 -6.81 -19.94 -47.00
C SER A 267 -8.28 -19.74 -46.60
N ALA A 268 -8.85 -20.66 -45.81
CA ALA A 268 -10.23 -20.54 -45.34
C ALA A 268 -10.45 -19.31 -44.44
N VAL A 269 -9.53 -19.03 -43.52
CA VAL A 269 -9.61 -17.85 -42.64
C VAL A 269 -9.44 -16.55 -43.43
N ASN A 270 -8.49 -16.51 -44.37
CA ASN A 270 -8.25 -15.29 -45.15
C ASN A 270 -9.40 -14.97 -46.13
N ILE A 271 -10.24 -15.95 -46.48
CA ILE A 271 -11.47 -15.72 -47.25
C ILE A 271 -12.53 -14.97 -46.42
N THR A 272 -12.64 -15.23 -45.11
CA THR A 272 -13.62 -14.54 -44.27
C THR A 272 -13.18 -13.12 -43.95
N LYS A 273 -11.95 -12.97 -43.45
CA LYS A 273 -11.32 -11.68 -43.15
C LYS A 273 -9.80 -11.80 -43.31
N GLU A 274 -9.18 -10.74 -43.84
CA GLU A 274 -7.74 -10.64 -43.97
C GLU A 274 -7.04 -10.94 -42.62
N ILE A 275 -6.06 -11.84 -42.64
CA ILE A 275 -5.30 -12.20 -41.44
C ILE A 275 -4.32 -11.09 -41.11
N SER A 276 -4.53 -10.39 -40.00
CA SER A 276 -3.65 -9.30 -39.58
C SER A 276 -2.45 -9.77 -38.78
N GLY A 277 -2.67 -10.78 -37.92
CA GLY A 277 -1.70 -11.18 -36.92
C GLY A 277 -1.85 -12.64 -36.53
N ILE A 278 -0.71 -13.32 -36.40
CA ILE A 278 -0.63 -14.70 -35.97
C ILE A 278 0.28 -14.76 -34.75
N PHE A 279 -0.20 -15.35 -33.67
CA PHE A 279 0.47 -15.45 -32.39
C PHE A 279 0.73 -16.91 -32.05
N LEU A 280 2.01 -17.30 -31.93
CA LEU A 280 2.41 -18.61 -31.45
C LEU A 280 2.79 -18.47 -29.97
N ILE A 281 2.19 -19.26 -29.07
CA ILE A 281 2.46 -19.18 -27.63
C ILE A 281 2.68 -20.55 -26.99
N GLY A 282 3.80 -20.71 -26.29
CA GLY A 282 4.13 -21.89 -25.49
C GLY A 282 5.60 -22.29 -25.58
N GLN A 283 5.92 -23.56 -25.77
CA GLN A 283 7.32 -24.03 -25.81
C GLN A 283 7.54 -25.02 -26.95
N ASP A 284 8.76 -25.03 -27.46
CA ASP A 284 9.35 -25.99 -28.40
C ASP A 284 8.54 -26.15 -29.69
N PHE A 285 8.19 -25.03 -30.33
CA PHE A 285 7.36 -24.99 -31.55
C PHE A 285 8.10 -24.62 -32.85
N ASP A 286 9.42 -24.83 -32.91
CA ASP A 286 10.25 -24.49 -34.08
C ASP A 286 9.76 -25.10 -35.40
N GLU A 287 9.38 -26.37 -35.38
CA GLU A 287 8.91 -27.07 -36.59
C GLU A 287 7.63 -26.44 -37.14
N ASP A 288 6.69 -26.14 -36.26
CA ASP A 288 5.40 -25.53 -36.61
C ASP A 288 5.58 -24.05 -37.04
N ALA A 289 6.47 -23.30 -36.39
CA ALA A 289 6.81 -21.93 -36.81
C ALA A 289 7.43 -21.90 -38.22
N ASN A 290 8.33 -22.85 -38.51
CA ASN A 290 8.91 -23.00 -39.85
C ASN A 290 7.86 -23.42 -40.89
N LEU A 291 6.98 -24.37 -40.54
CA LEU A 291 5.87 -24.80 -41.39
C LEU A 291 4.96 -23.62 -41.72
N MET A 292 4.57 -22.86 -40.70
CA MET A 292 3.68 -21.71 -40.83
C MET A 292 4.30 -20.61 -41.71
N ASP A 293 5.57 -20.25 -41.48
CA ASP A 293 6.25 -19.27 -42.33
C ASP A 293 6.41 -19.75 -43.77
N SER A 294 6.68 -21.04 -44.00
CA SER A 294 6.74 -21.64 -45.34
C SER A 294 5.42 -21.50 -46.10
N VAL A 295 4.29 -21.75 -45.43
CA VAL A 295 2.95 -21.60 -46.02
C VAL A 295 2.59 -20.13 -46.24
N LEU A 296 2.90 -19.25 -45.29
CA LEU A 296 2.66 -17.81 -45.43
C LEU A 296 3.43 -17.21 -46.62
N ARG A 297 4.69 -17.66 -46.85
CA ARG A 297 5.49 -17.27 -48.00
C ARG A 297 4.90 -17.77 -49.31
N GLU A 298 4.39 -19.00 -49.34
CA GLU A 298 3.73 -19.59 -50.51
C GLU A 298 2.44 -18.84 -50.88
N LEU A 299 1.64 -18.46 -49.87
CA LEU A 299 0.38 -17.72 -50.04
C LEU A 299 0.57 -16.21 -50.22
N ARG A 300 1.79 -15.69 -49.99
CA ARG A 300 2.14 -14.25 -50.04
C ARG A 300 1.33 -13.38 -49.08
N TYR A 301 0.96 -13.91 -47.92
CA TYR A 301 0.21 -13.15 -46.90
C TYR A 301 1.14 -12.23 -46.10
N MET A 302 0.75 -10.97 -45.97
CA MET A 302 1.48 -9.93 -45.24
C MET A 302 0.90 -9.74 -43.83
N CYS A 303 1.10 -10.73 -42.96
CA CYS A 303 0.64 -10.70 -41.57
C CYS A 303 1.80 -10.58 -40.59
N LYS A 304 1.54 -9.98 -39.42
CA LYS A 304 2.50 -9.92 -38.31
C LYS A 304 2.59 -11.29 -37.62
N LEU A 305 3.79 -11.85 -37.53
CA LEU A 305 4.03 -13.10 -36.80
C LEU A 305 4.64 -12.79 -35.44
N VAL A 306 3.99 -13.18 -34.35
CA VAL A 306 4.49 -12.97 -32.98
C VAL A 306 4.65 -14.32 -32.29
N CYS A 307 5.87 -14.68 -31.92
CA CYS A 307 6.19 -15.92 -31.21
C CYS A 307 6.50 -15.58 -29.74
N ILE A 308 5.88 -16.26 -28.78
CA ILE A 308 6.05 -16.03 -27.34
C ILE A 308 6.39 -17.37 -26.66
N GLY A 309 7.56 -17.43 -26.03
CA GLY A 309 8.15 -18.67 -25.49
C GLY A 309 9.25 -19.23 -26.39
N THR A 310 9.51 -20.53 -26.39
CA THR A 310 10.65 -21.13 -27.12
C THR A 310 10.24 -21.67 -28.50
N GLY A 311 11.01 -21.35 -29.55
CA GLY A 311 10.93 -22.02 -30.85
C GLY A 311 10.38 -21.21 -32.02
N GLY A 312 10.78 -19.93 -32.13
CA GLY A 312 10.37 -19.05 -33.23
C GLY A 312 11.39 -17.97 -33.59
N GLU A 313 12.53 -17.97 -32.91
CA GLU A 313 13.59 -16.97 -32.96
C GLU A 313 14.20 -16.90 -34.36
N ILE A 314 14.58 -18.06 -34.91
CA ILE A 314 15.19 -18.17 -36.24
C ILE A 314 14.22 -17.69 -37.33
N VAL A 315 12.95 -18.10 -37.23
CA VAL A 315 11.91 -17.72 -38.20
C VAL A 315 11.66 -16.22 -38.19
N CYS A 316 11.53 -15.62 -37.00
CA CYS A 316 11.29 -14.19 -36.87
C CYS A 316 12.48 -13.37 -37.37
N GLU A 317 13.71 -13.80 -37.08
CA GLU A 317 14.92 -13.16 -37.59
C GLU A 317 14.98 -13.20 -39.12
N GLN A 318 14.67 -14.35 -39.74
CA GLN A 318 14.64 -14.48 -41.20
C GLN A 318 13.55 -13.64 -41.86
N ARG A 319 12.36 -13.57 -41.26
CA ARG A 319 11.25 -12.73 -41.76
C ARG A 319 11.62 -11.25 -41.69
N SER A 320 12.21 -10.81 -40.59
CA SER A 320 12.65 -9.43 -40.39
C SER A 320 13.75 -9.01 -41.38
N LYS A 321 14.74 -9.89 -41.66
CA LYS A 321 15.75 -9.66 -42.71
C LYS A 321 15.15 -9.44 -44.11
N LYS A 322 13.93 -9.91 -44.35
CA LYS A 322 13.18 -9.74 -45.60
C LYS A 322 12.16 -8.58 -45.55
N GLY A 323 12.16 -7.78 -44.49
CA GLY A 323 11.22 -6.67 -44.30
C GLY A 323 9.80 -7.10 -43.93
N LEU A 324 9.59 -8.36 -43.51
CA LEU A 324 8.29 -8.86 -43.07
C LEU A 324 8.12 -8.65 -41.56
N PRO A 325 6.92 -8.26 -41.09
CA PRO A 325 6.67 -8.02 -39.66
C PRO A 325 6.72 -9.34 -38.87
N ALA A 326 7.72 -9.46 -38.00
CA ALA A 326 7.89 -10.60 -37.12
C ALA A 326 8.56 -10.21 -35.80
N LEU A 327 8.19 -10.91 -34.72
CA LEU A 327 8.71 -10.68 -33.38
C LEU A 327 8.74 -12.01 -32.61
N ALA A 328 9.89 -12.41 -32.10
CA ALA A 328 10.02 -13.51 -31.16
C ALA A 328 10.37 -12.99 -29.76
N ILE A 329 9.62 -13.42 -28.76
CA ILE A 329 9.84 -13.16 -27.34
C ILE A 329 10.21 -14.51 -26.70
N SER A 330 11.49 -14.84 -26.72
CA SER A 330 12.05 -16.07 -26.16
C SER A 330 12.04 -16.03 -24.63
N CYS A 331 11.29 -16.90 -23.98
CA CYS A 331 11.26 -16.99 -22.52
C CYS A 331 11.17 -18.44 -22.03
N GLN A 332 11.77 -18.71 -20.85
CA GLN A 332 11.67 -20.03 -20.22
C GLN A 332 10.24 -20.30 -19.73
N LYS A 333 9.84 -21.58 -19.66
CA LYS A 333 8.48 -22.02 -19.29
C LYS A 333 7.89 -21.35 -18.04
N HIS A 334 8.70 -21.06 -17.01
CA HIS A 334 8.22 -20.43 -15.78
C HIS A 334 7.93 -18.91 -15.92
N LEU A 335 8.49 -18.26 -16.94
CA LEU A 335 8.27 -16.84 -17.31
C LEU A 335 7.11 -16.66 -18.27
N LEU A 336 6.55 -17.75 -18.81
CA LEU A 336 5.41 -17.74 -19.73
C LEU A 336 4.08 -17.46 -18.98
N LYS A 337 4.12 -16.57 -17.99
CA LYS A 337 2.95 -16.08 -17.26
C LYS A 337 2.46 -14.79 -17.90
N SER A 338 1.16 -14.68 -18.09
CA SER A 338 0.51 -13.50 -18.67
C SER A 338 0.84 -12.19 -17.95
N SER A 339 1.03 -12.23 -16.63
CA SER A 339 1.46 -11.08 -15.83
C SER A 339 2.83 -10.53 -16.20
N VAL A 340 3.69 -11.32 -16.86
CA VAL A 340 5.06 -10.94 -17.21
C VAL A 340 5.12 -10.34 -18.62
N TYR A 341 4.55 -11.04 -19.61
CA TYR A 341 4.71 -10.62 -21.00
C TYR A 341 3.62 -9.65 -21.48
N LEU A 342 2.37 -9.73 -21.00
CA LEU A 342 1.29 -8.86 -21.50
C LEU A 342 1.44 -7.36 -21.20
N PRO A 343 2.02 -6.92 -20.06
CA PRO A 343 2.27 -5.49 -19.84
C PRO A 343 3.25 -4.90 -20.85
N GLU A 344 4.24 -5.69 -21.28
CA GLU A 344 5.35 -5.23 -22.14
C GLU A 344 5.16 -5.60 -23.63
N ILE A 345 4.22 -6.50 -23.95
CA ILE A 345 4.02 -6.97 -25.33
C ILE A 345 3.69 -5.82 -26.29
N GLU A 346 2.96 -4.81 -25.81
CA GLU A 346 2.58 -3.62 -26.56
C GLU A 346 3.81 -2.77 -26.91
N TYR A 347 4.69 -2.57 -25.94
CA TYR A 347 5.99 -1.93 -26.16
C TYR A 347 6.83 -2.71 -27.19
N PHE A 348 6.88 -4.04 -27.07
CA PHE A 348 7.66 -4.87 -27.99
C PHE A 348 7.10 -4.88 -29.42
N ILE A 349 5.77 -4.89 -29.57
CA ILE A 349 5.10 -4.92 -30.88
C ILE A 349 5.25 -3.60 -31.64
N ASN A 350 5.31 -2.46 -30.93
CA ASN A 350 5.29 -1.13 -31.53
C ASN A 350 6.69 -0.52 -31.72
N LYS A 351 7.65 -0.76 -30.81
CA LYS A 351 8.96 -0.08 -30.84
C LYS A 351 10.07 -0.84 -31.59
N ASN A 352 9.91 -2.14 -31.84
CA ASN A 352 10.99 -2.99 -32.33
C ASN A 352 10.92 -3.29 -33.83
N LEU A 353 11.08 -2.26 -34.67
CA LEU A 353 11.40 -2.46 -36.10
C LEU A 353 12.83 -2.98 -36.32
N ASN A 354 13.73 -2.88 -35.32
CA ASN A 354 15.16 -3.19 -35.48
C ASN A 354 15.63 -4.51 -34.84
N ASN A 355 14.90 -5.06 -33.85
CA ASN A 355 15.27 -6.29 -33.14
C ASN A 355 14.13 -7.32 -33.18
N PRO A 356 14.19 -8.33 -34.07
CA PRO A 356 13.11 -9.30 -34.24
C PRO A 356 13.08 -10.42 -33.20
N VAL A 357 14.09 -10.54 -32.34
CA VAL A 357 14.20 -11.56 -31.29
C VAL A 357 14.56 -10.89 -29.96
N ILE A 358 13.77 -11.17 -28.92
CA ILE A 358 13.92 -10.64 -27.57
C ILE A 358 14.02 -11.82 -26.63
N PHE A 359 15.07 -11.88 -25.81
CA PHE A 359 15.22 -12.90 -24.77
C PHE A 359 14.75 -12.34 -23.43
N LEU A 360 13.64 -12.88 -22.92
CA LEU A 360 13.21 -12.70 -21.55
C LEU A 360 13.85 -13.79 -20.69
N ASN A 361 14.93 -13.41 -20.01
CA ASN A 361 15.49 -14.22 -18.95
C ASN A 361 14.86 -13.79 -17.63
N GLU A 362 14.77 -14.73 -16.67
CA GLU A 362 14.61 -14.33 -15.27
C GLU A 362 15.80 -13.42 -15.03
N GLY A 363 15.52 -12.20 -14.61
CA GLY A 363 16.55 -11.41 -14.01
C GLY A 363 17.11 -12.23 -12.85
N VAL A 364 18.27 -12.87 -13.06
CA VAL A 364 19.38 -12.48 -12.20
C VAL A 364 19.37 -10.97 -12.33
N ASN A 365 18.87 -10.31 -11.29
CA ASN A 365 18.98 -8.87 -11.19
C ASN A 365 20.47 -8.55 -11.08
N ILE A 366 21.19 -8.64 -12.21
CA ILE A 366 22.24 -7.68 -12.51
C ILE A 366 21.55 -6.36 -12.87
N ASN A 367 20.59 -5.96 -12.04
CA ASN A 367 20.43 -4.56 -11.76
C ASN A 367 21.76 -4.18 -11.12
N ASN A 368 22.32 -3.07 -11.56
CA ASN A 368 23.30 -2.32 -10.80
C ASN A 368 22.80 -1.93 -9.37
N LYS A 369 21.65 -2.44 -8.91
CA LYS A 369 21.17 -2.44 -7.52
C LYS A 369 21.68 -3.60 -6.66
N ASP A 370 22.17 -4.73 -7.21
CA ASP A 370 22.66 -5.84 -6.36
C ASP A 370 24.05 -5.57 -5.74
N ASN A 371 24.81 -4.63 -6.32
CA ASN A 371 25.95 -4.05 -5.61
C ASN A 371 25.52 -3.04 -4.53
N GLU A 372 24.32 -2.46 -4.59
CA GLU A 372 23.81 -1.55 -3.55
C GLU A 372 23.10 -2.31 -2.42
N ASN A 373 22.21 -3.27 -2.71
CA ASN A 373 21.48 -4.06 -1.71
C ASN A 373 22.34 -5.10 -0.97
N SER A 374 23.39 -5.64 -1.60
CA SER A 374 24.36 -6.47 -0.87
C SER A 374 25.28 -5.63 0.03
N MET A 375 25.44 -4.32 -0.25
CA MET A 375 26.14 -3.39 0.63
C MET A 375 25.23 -2.94 1.79
N ASP A 376 23.94 -2.70 1.54
CA ASP A 376 22.95 -2.26 2.54
C ASP A 376 22.66 -3.34 3.61
N SER A 377 22.43 -4.60 3.20
CA SER A 377 22.21 -5.71 4.15
C SER A 377 23.44 -6.02 5.04
N ARG A 378 24.66 -5.76 4.56
CA ARG A 378 25.90 -5.93 5.35
C ARG A 378 26.03 -4.88 6.46
N GLN A 379 25.49 -3.68 6.24
CA GLN A 379 25.53 -2.56 7.20
C GLN A 379 24.56 -2.77 8.38
N ARG A 380 23.53 -3.62 8.24
CA ARG A 380 22.52 -3.94 9.28
C ARG A 380 22.93 -5.06 10.24
N LEU A 381 23.99 -5.80 9.92
CA LEU A 381 24.54 -6.88 10.76
C LEU A 381 25.74 -6.37 11.56
N PRO A 382 26.08 -6.99 12.72
CA PRO A 382 27.32 -6.67 13.45
C PRO A 382 28.53 -6.61 12.51
N GLU A 383 29.38 -5.61 12.67
CA GLU A 383 30.49 -5.32 11.77
C GLU A 383 31.62 -6.33 11.94
N ASP A 384 31.94 -6.68 13.19
CA ASP A 384 33.03 -7.58 13.55
C ASP A 384 32.65 -8.54 14.70
N ILE A 385 33.63 -9.34 15.13
CA ILE A 385 33.46 -10.27 16.26
C ILE A 385 33.17 -9.52 17.56
N THR A 386 33.78 -8.36 17.79
CA THR A 386 33.59 -7.58 19.02
C THR A 386 32.14 -7.11 19.15
N GLU A 387 31.56 -6.63 18.06
CA GLU A 387 30.15 -6.23 18.02
C GLU A 387 29.20 -7.43 18.13
N LEU A 388 29.57 -8.58 17.54
CA LEU A 388 28.82 -9.83 17.70
C LEU A 388 28.79 -10.30 19.16
N LEU A 389 29.91 -10.20 19.87
CA LEU A 389 30.01 -10.53 21.29
C LEU A 389 29.26 -9.50 22.17
N ALA A 390 29.27 -8.22 21.78
CA ALA A 390 28.45 -7.21 22.42
C ALA A 390 26.94 -7.50 22.27
N LEU A 391 26.52 -8.08 21.14
CA LEU A 391 25.13 -8.49 20.91
C LEU A 391 24.72 -9.62 21.87
N SER A 392 25.56 -10.66 22.01
CA SER A 392 25.26 -11.78 22.92
C SER A 392 25.32 -11.37 24.39
N SER A 393 26.24 -10.47 24.78
CA SER A 393 26.32 -9.96 26.16
C SER A 393 25.12 -9.10 26.58
N LYS A 394 24.39 -8.52 25.61
CA LYS A 394 23.16 -7.75 25.83
C LYS A 394 21.88 -8.62 25.84
N THR A 395 22.02 -9.94 25.96
CA THR A 395 20.87 -10.85 26.15
C THR A 395 20.47 -10.98 27.61
N ALA A 396 19.28 -11.53 27.86
CA ALA A 396 18.80 -11.84 29.20
C ALA A 396 18.23 -13.26 29.26
N SER A 397 18.02 -13.80 30.46
CA SER A 397 17.33 -15.09 30.63
C SER A 397 15.84 -15.02 30.25
N LYS A 398 15.23 -13.85 30.46
CA LYS A 398 13.86 -13.52 30.06
C LYS A 398 13.85 -12.11 29.47
N ALA A 399 13.02 -11.89 28.44
CA ALA A 399 12.91 -10.58 27.83
C ALA A 399 12.49 -9.52 28.86
N CYS A 400 13.23 -8.42 28.94
CA CYS A 400 12.96 -7.34 29.88
C CYS A 400 13.48 -6.00 29.35
N PHE A 401 13.09 -4.91 29.99
CA PHE A 401 13.54 -3.56 29.67
C PHE A 401 14.60 -3.08 30.67
N ILE A 402 15.70 -2.53 30.18
CA ILE A 402 16.77 -1.96 31.00
C ILE A 402 16.97 -0.48 30.64
N GLU A 403 16.97 0.37 31.66
CA GLU A 403 17.14 1.82 31.50
C GLU A 403 18.49 2.16 30.84
N GLN A 404 18.46 3.01 29.83
CA GLN A 404 19.63 3.52 29.11
C GLN A 404 19.87 5.00 29.41
N ILE A 405 21.02 5.50 28.95
CA ILE A 405 21.37 6.92 29.02
C ILE A 405 20.50 7.69 28.02
N ALA A 406 19.85 8.75 28.49
CA ALA A 406 19.06 9.68 27.71
C ALA A 406 19.44 11.13 28.06
N SER A 407 18.89 12.12 27.36
CA SER A 407 19.15 13.54 27.61
C SER A 407 18.45 14.06 28.88
N CYS A 408 17.77 13.19 29.62
CA CYS A 408 17.07 13.52 30.86
C CYS A 408 17.58 12.68 32.05
N PRO A 409 17.28 13.08 33.29
CA PRO A 409 17.56 12.26 34.47
C PRO A 409 16.87 10.90 34.39
N LYS A 410 17.45 9.90 35.07
CA LYS A 410 16.86 8.56 35.21
C LYS A 410 15.42 8.65 35.71
N HIS A 411 14.58 7.71 35.31
CA HIS A 411 13.17 7.62 35.63
C HIS A 411 12.90 7.68 37.15
N LYS A 412 13.79 7.11 37.98
CA LYS A 412 13.71 7.21 39.44
C LYS A 412 13.60 8.67 39.93
N HIS A 413 14.24 9.60 39.21
CA HIS A 413 14.30 11.03 39.50
C HIS A 413 13.37 11.87 38.61
N ASN A 414 12.77 11.27 37.58
CA ASN A 414 11.89 11.95 36.64
C ASN A 414 10.53 11.22 36.55
N ARG A 415 9.56 11.69 37.34
CA ARG A 415 8.22 11.07 37.49
C ARG A 415 7.15 11.74 36.64
N GLU A 416 7.42 12.93 36.11
CA GLU A 416 6.45 13.75 35.40
C GLU A 416 6.20 13.21 33.99
N VAL A 417 7.26 12.90 33.26
CA VAL A 417 7.17 12.33 31.91
C VAL A 417 7.02 10.80 31.92
N SER A 418 6.35 10.26 30.91
CA SER A 418 6.26 8.82 30.69
C SER A 418 7.52 8.31 29.97
N PRO A 419 8.05 7.13 30.34
CA PRO A 419 9.24 6.59 29.70
C PRO A 419 8.97 6.10 28.28
N ILE A 420 10.04 6.05 27.48
CA ILE A 420 10.07 5.46 26.14
C ILE A 420 10.67 4.06 26.21
N PHE A 421 10.14 3.14 25.41
CA PHE A 421 10.61 1.77 25.30
C PHE A 421 11.20 1.52 23.91
N THR A 422 12.50 1.27 23.83
CA THR A 422 13.22 1.03 22.58
C THR A 422 13.45 -0.47 22.37
N ILE A 423 13.31 -0.92 21.13
CA ILE A 423 13.71 -2.26 20.68
C ILE A 423 14.93 -2.07 19.77
N PRO A 424 16.12 -2.57 20.17
CA PRO A 424 17.36 -2.31 19.45
C PRO A 424 17.45 -3.09 18.14
N SER A 425 18.36 -2.67 17.26
CA SER A 425 18.73 -3.43 16.06
C SER A 425 19.61 -4.63 16.41
N LEU A 426 20.10 -5.35 15.38
CA LEU A 426 21.11 -6.39 15.56
C LEU A 426 22.50 -5.82 15.84
N ARG A 427 22.65 -4.49 15.81
CA ARG A 427 23.87 -3.75 16.15
C ARG A 427 23.73 -3.15 17.55
N PRO A 428 24.32 -3.76 18.58
CA PRO A 428 24.05 -3.47 19.99
C PRO A 428 24.29 -2.02 20.41
N ASN A 429 25.12 -1.25 19.71
CA ASN A 429 25.49 0.11 20.09
C ASN A 429 24.97 1.20 19.13
N GLU A 430 24.28 0.79 18.07
CA GLU A 430 23.85 1.68 16.98
C GLU A 430 22.88 2.77 17.46
N MET A 431 22.02 2.43 18.43
CA MET A 431 21.02 3.35 18.98
C MET A 431 21.53 4.21 20.16
N ASN A 432 22.78 4.07 20.60
CA ASN A 432 23.26 4.77 21.81
C ASN A 432 23.23 6.30 21.63
N ASP A 433 23.71 6.79 20.49
CA ASP A 433 23.70 8.24 20.20
C ASP A 433 22.26 8.76 20.06
N PHE A 434 21.41 8.03 19.33
CA PHE A 434 19.99 8.35 19.18
C PHE A 434 19.27 8.45 20.54
N THR A 435 19.43 7.44 21.41
CA THR A 435 18.76 7.40 22.72
C THR A 435 19.29 8.46 23.68
N SER A 436 20.58 8.80 23.60
CA SER A 436 21.20 9.87 24.41
C SER A 436 20.60 11.26 24.15
N LYS A 437 19.93 11.45 23.00
CA LYS A 437 19.31 12.72 22.58
C LYS A 437 17.79 12.77 22.85
N LEU A 438 17.19 11.71 23.38
CA LEU A 438 15.78 11.69 23.76
C LEU A 438 15.54 12.44 25.07
N PHE A 439 14.46 13.24 25.13
CA PHE A 439 14.12 14.04 26.31
C PHE A 439 13.34 13.27 27.40
N TYR A 440 13.26 11.95 27.27
CA TYR A 440 12.42 11.09 28.11
C TYR A 440 13.22 9.91 28.67
N PRO A 441 12.91 9.41 29.88
CA PRO A 441 13.57 8.24 30.42
C PRO A 441 13.38 7.07 29.47
N THR A 442 14.49 6.47 29.02
CA THR A 442 14.46 5.51 27.93
C THR A 442 14.90 4.13 28.42
N TYR A 443 14.13 3.10 28.06
CA TYR A 443 14.42 1.72 28.39
C TYR A 443 14.62 0.90 27.12
N GLU A 444 15.72 0.18 27.03
CA GLU A 444 16.04 -0.70 25.91
C GLU A 444 15.67 -2.15 26.21
N ALA A 445 15.05 -2.83 25.25
CA ALA A 445 14.70 -4.24 25.35
C ALA A 445 15.95 -5.13 25.33
N ARG A 446 16.05 -6.03 26.29
CA ARG A 446 16.99 -7.16 26.32
C ARG A 446 16.25 -8.40 25.83
N ILE A 447 16.78 -9.01 24.77
CA ILE A 447 16.15 -10.16 24.11
C ILE A 447 16.64 -11.46 24.76
N PRO A 448 15.77 -12.47 24.93
CA PRO A 448 16.18 -13.72 25.53
C PRO A 448 17.20 -14.46 24.67
N TYR A 449 18.09 -15.19 25.32
CA TYR A 449 18.93 -16.16 24.63
C TYR A 449 18.03 -17.22 23.97
N GLY A 450 18.23 -17.50 22.66
CA GLY A 450 17.42 -18.48 21.93
C GLY A 450 16.02 -18.01 21.52
N ILE A 451 15.88 -16.78 21.03
CA ILE A 451 14.60 -16.30 20.47
C ILE A 451 14.16 -17.13 19.24
N ASP A 452 13.10 -17.90 19.38
CA ASP A 452 12.55 -18.69 18.26
C ASP A 452 11.26 -18.11 17.67
N ASP A 453 10.52 -17.33 18.46
CA ASP A 453 9.20 -16.78 18.14
C ASP A 453 9.04 -15.37 18.73
N ILE A 454 8.73 -14.42 17.84
CA ILE A 454 8.49 -13.01 18.17
C ILE A 454 7.32 -12.85 19.15
N GLU A 455 6.27 -13.66 19.03
CA GLU A 455 5.09 -13.56 19.88
C GLU A 455 5.38 -13.96 21.33
N ILE A 456 6.23 -14.96 21.53
CA ILE A 456 6.66 -15.39 22.87
C ILE A 456 7.50 -14.30 23.52
N THR A 457 8.46 -13.72 22.79
CA THR A 457 9.29 -12.62 23.29
C THR A 457 8.45 -11.37 23.57
N ALA A 458 7.50 -11.02 22.70
CA ALA A 458 6.55 -9.92 22.91
C ALA A 458 5.73 -10.13 24.19
N LYS A 459 5.29 -11.36 24.47
CA LYS A 459 4.58 -11.70 25.73
C LYS A 459 5.46 -11.49 26.96
N GLN A 460 6.75 -11.84 26.90
CA GLN A 460 7.68 -11.62 28.00
C GLN A 460 7.94 -10.13 28.26
N LEU A 461 8.18 -9.35 27.20
CA LEU A 461 8.32 -7.89 27.29
C LEU A 461 7.05 -7.22 27.83
N HIS A 462 5.88 -7.67 27.36
CA HIS A 462 4.59 -7.20 27.86
C HIS A 462 4.44 -7.46 29.36
N GLN A 463 4.86 -8.63 29.85
CA GLN A 463 4.85 -8.93 31.28
C GLN A 463 5.79 -8.02 32.08
N ASP A 464 6.98 -7.73 31.57
CA ASP A 464 7.91 -6.80 32.22
C ASP A 464 7.34 -5.37 32.25
N LEU A 465 6.63 -4.94 31.20
CA LEU A 465 5.98 -3.62 31.15
C LEU A 465 4.91 -3.42 32.22
N LYS A 466 4.34 -4.50 32.79
CA LYS A 466 3.34 -4.40 33.89
C LYS A 466 3.89 -3.77 35.16
N ARG A 467 5.22 -3.70 35.33
CA ARG A 467 5.84 -2.94 36.43
C ARG A 467 5.62 -1.43 36.30
N PHE A 468 5.20 -0.96 35.13
CA PHE A 468 4.87 0.43 34.84
C PHE A 468 3.35 0.64 34.81
N HIS A 469 2.87 1.56 35.65
CA HIS A 469 1.45 1.88 35.79
C HIS A 469 1.09 3.08 34.91
N PHE A 470 1.22 2.93 33.58
CA PHE A 470 0.88 3.97 32.60
C PHE A 470 -0.28 3.52 31.71
N ASN A 471 -1.01 4.49 31.13
CA ASN A 471 -2.06 4.22 30.15
C ASN A 471 -1.59 4.45 28.72
N ILE A 472 -0.54 5.25 28.55
CA ILE A 472 0.06 5.58 27.26
C ILE A 472 1.49 5.05 27.24
N PHE A 473 1.83 4.29 26.20
CA PHE A 473 3.16 3.76 25.97
C PHE A 473 3.71 4.27 24.63
N THR A 474 4.98 4.66 24.61
CA THR A 474 5.70 4.95 23.36
C THR A 474 6.73 3.84 23.13
N ILE A 475 6.63 3.18 21.97
CA ILE A 475 7.57 2.15 21.53
C ILE A 475 8.33 2.65 20.32
N ILE A 476 9.66 2.60 20.37
CA ILE A 476 10.53 2.90 19.23
C ILE A 476 11.22 1.59 18.81
N ALA A 477 10.93 1.09 17.61
CA ALA A 477 11.48 -0.17 17.12
C ALA A 477 12.44 0.08 15.95
N ASN A 478 13.69 -0.37 16.10
CA ASN A 478 14.73 -0.21 15.08
C ASN A 478 14.98 -1.49 14.28
N ASP A 479 15.12 -1.34 12.96
CA ASP A 479 15.43 -2.41 12.00
C ASP A 479 14.64 -3.72 12.26
N TRP A 480 15.30 -4.85 12.57
CA TRP A 480 14.63 -6.13 12.82
C TRP A 480 13.58 -6.09 13.94
N GLY A 481 13.71 -5.15 14.88
CA GLY A 481 12.86 -4.99 16.04
C GLY A 481 11.42 -4.58 15.72
N GLY A 482 11.12 -4.15 14.49
CA GLY A 482 9.78 -3.68 14.11
C GLY A 482 8.67 -4.72 14.27
N ALA A 483 8.94 -5.97 13.88
CA ALA A 483 7.99 -7.07 14.09
C ALA A 483 7.68 -7.30 15.57
N LEU A 484 8.71 -7.24 16.43
CA LEU A 484 8.56 -7.33 17.88
C LEU A 484 7.80 -6.12 18.46
N GLY A 485 8.05 -4.93 17.93
CA GLY A 485 7.35 -3.69 18.31
C GLY A 485 5.85 -3.76 18.02
N ILE A 486 5.46 -4.22 16.84
CA ILE A 486 4.05 -4.40 16.46
C ILE A 486 3.36 -5.42 17.38
N SER A 487 3.98 -6.58 17.60
CA SER A 487 3.40 -7.63 18.46
C SER A 487 3.28 -7.18 19.93
N LEU A 488 4.26 -6.41 20.43
CA LEU A 488 4.19 -5.83 21.77
C LEU A 488 3.08 -4.76 21.86
N ALA A 489 2.97 -3.88 20.87
CA ALA A 489 1.96 -2.83 20.81
C ALA A 489 0.54 -3.41 20.83
N LYS A 490 0.27 -4.43 20.01
CA LYS A 490 -1.02 -5.15 19.97
C LYS A 490 -1.40 -5.77 21.32
N ARG A 491 -0.42 -6.27 22.07
CA ARG A 491 -0.66 -6.86 23.40
C ARG A 491 -1.04 -5.79 24.42
N LEU A 492 -0.38 -4.64 24.38
CA LEU A 492 -0.74 -3.50 25.22
C LEU A 492 -2.14 -2.96 24.88
N GLU A 493 -2.51 -2.87 23.60
CA GLU A 493 -3.86 -2.48 23.18
C GLU A 493 -4.94 -3.47 23.66
N ALA A 494 -4.63 -4.77 23.66
CA ALA A 494 -5.53 -5.79 24.20
C ALA A 494 -5.75 -5.63 25.72
N ASP A 495 -4.77 -5.10 26.46
CA ASP A 495 -4.88 -4.71 27.87
C ASP A 495 -5.51 -3.30 28.06
N GLY A 496 -6.07 -2.70 26.99
CA GLY A 496 -6.76 -1.40 27.01
C GLY A 496 -5.83 -0.18 27.05
N LYS A 497 -4.55 -0.36 26.71
CA LYS A 497 -3.54 0.72 26.70
C LYS A 497 -3.47 1.40 25.34
N THR A 498 -3.17 2.70 25.35
CA THR A 498 -2.87 3.45 24.12
C THR A 498 -1.38 3.33 23.82
N VAL A 499 -1.04 2.99 22.59
CA VAL A 499 0.36 2.88 22.18
C VAL A 499 0.63 3.83 21.02
N LEU A 500 1.75 4.56 21.09
CA LEU A 500 2.38 5.22 19.96
C LEU A 500 3.54 4.34 19.48
N LEU A 501 3.51 3.90 18.23
CA LEU A 501 4.58 3.12 17.62
C LEU A 501 5.40 3.97 16.66
N VAL A 502 6.71 4.04 16.89
CA VAL A 502 7.68 4.69 15.99
C VAL A 502 8.61 3.61 15.44
N MET A 503 8.74 3.56 14.13
CA MET A 503 9.48 2.55 13.38
C MET A 503 10.65 3.23 12.65
N LEU A 504 11.87 2.77 12.89
CA LEU A 504 13.09 3.28 12.26
C LEU A 504 13.62 2.20 11.30
N ASP A 505 13.40 2.38 9.98
CA ASP A 505 13.68 1.39 8.91
C ASP A 505 13.25 -0.05 9.25
N SER A 506 12.15 -0.20 10.02
CA SER A 506 11.79 -1.45 10.69
C SER A 506 10.51 -2.11 10.16
N ALA A 507 10.02 -1.72 8.98
CA ALA A 507 8.83 -2.32 8.40
C ALA A 507 9.02 -3.84 8.16
N PRO A 508 8.13 -4.73 8.63
CA PRO A 508 8.39 -6.18 8.65
C PRO A 508 8.69 -6.77 7.28
N GLN A 509 7.95 -6.39 6.22
CA GLN A 509 8.18 -6.92 4.87
C GLN A 509 9.53 -6.45 4.29
N THR A 510 9.90 -5.18 4.51
CA THR A 510 11.21 -4.65 4.13
C THR A 510 12.34 -5.38 4.84
N VAL A 511 12.17 -5.65 6.14
CA VAL A 511 13.15 -6.42 6.92
C VAL A 511 13.24 -7.86 6.42
N GLN A 512 12.11 -8.54 6.23
CA GLN A 512 12.06 -9.91 5.72
C GLN A 512 12.74 -10.03 4.35
N SER A 513 12.62 -9.02 3.49
CA SER A 513 13.28 -8.98 2.18
C SER A 513 14.80 -9.12 2.32
N TRP A 514 15.47 -8.24 3.09
CA TRP A 514 16.93 -8.32 3.22
C TRP A 514 17.37 -9.51 4.08
N VAL A 515 16.59 -9.90 5.10
CA VAL A 515 16.87 -11.08 5.92
C VAL A 515 16.83 -12.35 5.06
N SER A 516 15.90 -12.45 4.11
CA SER A 516 15.82 -13.59 3.20
C SER A 516 17.10 -13.74 2.37
N SER A 517 17.67 -12.64 1.87
CA SER A 517 18.94 -12.63 1.14
C SER A 517 20.11 -13.09 2.00
N VAL A 518 20.13 -12.70 3.28
CA VAL A 518 21.17 -13.13 4.24
C VAL A 518 21.06 -14.62 4.54
N LEU A 519 19.85 -15.15 4.74
CA LEU A 519 19.63 -16.56 5.07
C LEU A 519 19.74 -17.50 3.86
N LEU A 520 19.48 -17.05 2.63
CA LEU A 520 19.75 -17.83 1.41
C LEU A 520 21.22 -18.25 1.30
N MET A 521 22.12 -17.43 1.85
CA MET A 521 23.55 -17.72 1.94
C MET A 521 24.02 -17.80 3.39
N GLU A 522 23.39 -18.62 4.25
CA GLU A 522 23.76 -18.80 5.67
C GLU A 522 25.27 -19.02 5.91
N ILE A 523 26.00 -19.61 4.95
CA ILE A 523 27.45 -19.81 5.02
C ILE A 523 28.22 -18.48 4.99
N ASN A 524 27.68 -17.43 4.37
CA ASN A 524 28.27 -16.10 4.38
C ASN A 524 28.27 -15.46 5.76
N LEU A 525 27.27 -15.77 6.62
CA LEU A 525 27.29 -15.33 8.02
C LEU A 525 28.51 -15.88 8.75
N ILE A 526 28.77 -17.19 8.62
CA ILE A 526 29.96 -17.81 9.22
C ILE A 526 31.24 -17.16 8.68
N ASN A 527 31.35 -16.99 7.36
CA ASN A 527 32.53 -16.40 6.72
C ASN A 527 32.75 -14.92 7.05
N LYS A 528 31.71 -14.18 7.44
CA LYS A 528 31.83 -12.77 7.82
C LYS A 528 32.64 -12.63 9.11
N TYR A 529 32.38 -13.48 10.09
CA TYR A 529 32.96 -13.38 11.44
C TYR A 529 34.12 -14.35 11.67
N ILE A 530 34.12 -15.50 11.01
CA ILE A 530 35.14 -16.54 11.22
C ILE A 530 36.03 -16.62 9.98
N LYS A 531 37.33 -16.35 10.16
CA LYS A 531 38.35 -16.59 9.13
C LYS A 531 38.68 -18.08 9.08
N ILE A 532 38.24 -18.74 8.01
CA ILE A 532 38.44 -20.19 7.79
C ILE A 532 39.26 -20.46 6.51
N PRO A 533 40.10 -21.51 6.50
CA PRO A 533 40.83 -21.91 5.29
C PRO A 533 39.92 -22.27 4.13
N TYR A 534 40.33 -21.94 2.90
CA TYR A 534 39.54 -22.15 1.67
C TYR A 534 39.07 -23.62 1.48
N LYS A 535 39.89 -24.60 1.87
CA LYS A 535 39.54 -26.03 1.81
C LYS A 535 38.33 -26.37 2.68
N ILE A 536 38.22 -25.77 3.87
CA ILE A 536 37.09 -25.96 4.78
C ILE A 536 35.87 -25.19 4.27
N LYS A 537 36.06 -23.99 3.71
CA LYS A 537 34.98 -23.20 3.10
C LYS A 537 34.23 -23.95 1.99
N LYS A 538 34.92 -24.79 1.21
CA LYS A 538 34.31 -25.68 0.20
C LYS A 538 33.52 -26.87 0.80
N GLN A 539 33.82 -27.28 2.03
CA GLN A 539 33.17 -28.40 2.71
C GLN A 539 31.93 -27.99 3.52
N LEU A 540 31.77 -26.70 3.83
CA LEU A 540 30.61 -26.19 4.56
C LEU A 540 29.25 -26.40 3.84
N PRO A 541 29.14 -26.23 2.51
CA PRO A 541 27.87 -26.47 1.80
C PRO A 541 27.41 -27.94 1.84
N SER A 542 28.35 -28.89 1.93
CA SER A 542 28.02 -30.32 1.97
C SER A 542 27.51 -30.82 3.32
N LEU A 543 27.56 -29.99 4.38
CA LEU A 543 27.05 -30.37 5.69
C LEU A 543 25.53 -30.08 5.80
N PRO A 544 24.73 -30.98 6.39
CA PRO A 544 23.29 -30.87 6.41
C PRO A 544 22.75 -29.82 7.40
N ASN A 545 23.38 -29.63 8.57
CA ASN A 545 22.82 -28.76 9.62
C ASN A 545 23.76 -27.62 10.05
N TRP A 546 23.16 -26.54 10.58
CA TRP A 546 23.85 -25.33 11.03
C TRP A 546 24.90 -25.61 12.12
N ASN A 547 24.56 -26.45 13.10
CA ASN A 547 25.42 -26.76 14.23
C ASN A 547 26.70 -27.48 13.81
N GLU A 548 26.63 -28.39 12.84
CA GLU A 548 27.79 -29.07 12.26
C GLU A 548 28.66 -28.10 11.45
N LYS A 549 28.05 -27.23 10.63
CA LYS A 549 28.76 -26.19 9.89
C LYS A 549 29.55 -25.28 10.83
N LEU A 550 28.91 -24.81 11.89
CA LEU A 550 29.52 -23.93 12.88
C LEU A 550 30.62 -24.62 13.68
N THR A 551 30.39 -25.88 14.09
CA THR A 551 31.39 -26.68 14.83
C THR A 551 32.64 -26.92 13.97
N LEU A 552 32.47 -27.25 12.69
CA LEU A 552 33.59 -27.41 11.77
C LEU A 552 34.33 -26.07 11.55
N ALA A 553 33.59 -24.97 11.37
CA ALA A 553 34.18 -23.65 11.18
C ALA A 553 35.03 -23.21 12.40
N LEU A 554 34.51 -23.36 13.62
CA LEU A 554 35.20 -23.00 14.86
C LEU A 554 36.42 -23.89 15.15
N LYS A 555 36.37 -25.17 14.74
CA LYS A 555 37.52 -26.08 14.88
C LYS A 555 38.74 -25.61 14.11
N TYR A 556 38.54 -25.04 12.92
CA TYR A 556 39.61 -24.57 12.03
C TYR A 556 39.78 -23.04 12.02
N ALA A 557 39.11 -22.34 12.93
CA ALA A 557 39.22 -20.89 13.09
C ALA A 557 40.55 -20.52 13.77
N MET A 558 41.22 -19.49 13.27
CA MET A 558 42.38 -18.88 13.95
C MET A 558 41.91 -17.91 15.04
N ILE A 559 41.25 -18.44 16.06
CA ILE A 559 40.66 -17.69 17.19
C ILE A 559 41.01 -18.41 18.49
N GLU A 560 41.24 -17.65 19.57
CA GLU A 560 41.48 -18.20 20.91
C GLU A 560 40.33 -19.10 21.37
N ASP A 561 40.67 -20.23 22.01
CA ASP A 561 39.68 -21.22 22.46
C ASP A 561 38.66 -20.65 23.46
N SER A 562 39.07 -19.67 24.26
CA SER A 562 38.21 -18.92 25.20
C SER A 562 37.04 -18.24 24.49
N LEU A 563 37.25 -17.68 23.30
CA LEU A 563 36.25 -16.92 22.55
C LEU A 563 35.36 -17.79 21.66
N LYS A 564 35.74 -19.04 21.40
CA LYS A 564 34.98 -19.93 20.49
C LYS A 564 33.57 -20.21 20.99
N TYR A 565 33.41 -20.33 22.32
CA TYR A 565 32.10 -20.49 22.93
C TYR A 565 31.24 -19.23 22.70
N ASP A 566 31.74 -18.05 23.08
CA ASP A 566 30.94 -16.83 22.97
C ASP A 566 30.60 -16.44 21.53
N ILE A 567 31.50 -16.73 20.57
CA ILE A 567 31.25 -16.54 19.14
C ILE A 567 30.14 -17.49 18.65
N ARG A 568 30.14 -18.74 19.12
CA ARG A 568 29.07 -19.70 18.81
C ARG A 568 27.72 -19.19 19.30
N GLU A 569 27.69 -18.71 20.53
CA GLU A 569 26.47 -18.18 21.15
C GLU A 569 25.98 -16.92 20.42
N GLY A 570 26.88 -16.01 20.06
CA GLY A 570 26.56 -14.80 19.29
C GLY A 570 26.00 -15.11 17.90
N LEU A 571 26.64 -16.03 17.16
CA LEU A 571 26.16 -16.46 15.84
C LEU A 571 24.80 -17.16 15.91
N ASN A 572 24.58 -18.01 16.92
CA ASN A 572 23.29 -18.64 17.15
C ASN A 572 22.20 -17.62 17.48
N HIS A 573 22.49 -16.67 18.38
CA HIS A 573 21.55 -15.62 18.74
C HIS A 573 21.18 -14.74 17.54
N LEU A 574 22.17 -14.32 16.74
CA LEU A 574 21.97 -13.55 15.52
C LEU A 574 21.08 -14.31 14.53
N ARG A 575 21.41 -15.57 14.25
CA ARG A 575 20.64 -16.43 13.34
C ARG A 575 19.20 -16.62 13.82
N ASN A 576 19.01 -16.83 15.12
CA ASN A 576 17.69 -17.03 15.72
C ASN A 576 16.82 -15.77 15.60
N CYS A 577 17.39 -14.57 15.81
CA CYS A 577 16.69 -13.30 15.56
C CYS A 577 16.22 -13.21 14.10
N LEU A 578 17.11 -13.47 13.14
CA LEU A 578 16.79 -13.43 11.70
C LEU A 578 15.68 -14.44 11.34
N ILE A 579 15.76 -15.67 11.83
CA ILE A 579 14.75 -16.71 11.59
C ILE A 579 13.40 -16.34 12.22
N SER A 580 13.40 -15.75 13.42
CA SER A 580 12.18 -15.35 14.10
C SER A 580 11.40 -14.30 13.29
N VAL A 581 12.10 -13.37 12.63
CA VAL A 581 11.50 -12.37 11.73
C VAL A 581 10.94 -13.02 10.46
N MET A 582 11.65 -13.98 9.87
CA MET A 582 11.13 -14.71 8.70
C MET A 582 9.87 -15.53 8.99
N LYS A 583 9.73 -16.04 10.22
CA LYS A 583 8.52 -16.75 10.66
C LYS A 583 7.35 -15.80 10.96
N TYR A 584 7.62 -14.52 11.17
CA TYR A 584 6.61 -13.55 11.57
C TYR A 584 5.59 -13.30 10.46
N LYS A 585 4.32 -13.42 10.79
CA LYS A 585 3.20 -13.14 9.88
C LYS A 585 2.15 -12.32 10.61
N PRO A 586 1.38 -11.48 9.88
CA PRO A 586 0.25 -10.78 10.46
C PRO A 586 -0.75 -11.82 11.01
N ASN A 587 -0.99 -11.80 12.33
CA ASN A 587 -1.91 -12.71 13.01
C ASN A 587 -2.81 -11.94 13.98
N GLY A 588 -4.10 -12.26 14.03
CA GLY A 588 -5.08 -11.61 14.91
C GLY A 588 -5.47 -10.20 14.47
N LYS A 589 -6.02 -9.40 15.41
CA LYS A 589 -6.45 -8.02 15.14
C LYS A 589 -5.26 -7.15 14.72
N LYS A 590 -5.46 -6.24 13.77
CA LYS A 590 -4.45 -5.25 13.39
C LYS A 590 -4.20 -4.26 14.54
N TYR A 591 -3.00 -3.72 14.59
CA TYR A 591 -2.64 -2.65 15.52
C TYR A 591 -3.44 -1.39 15.20
N GLN A 592 -4.08 -0.78 16.20
CA GLN A 592 -5.01 0.33 16.00
C GLN A 592 -4.40 1.70 16.30
N GLY A 593 -3.31 1.78 17.06
CA GLY A 593 -2.68 3.03 17.46
C GLY A 593 -1.97 3.76 16.32
N LYS A 594 -1.43 4.93 16.64
CA LYS A 594 -0.67 5.74 15.66
C LYS A 594 0.68 5.08 15.39
N CYS A 595 1.00 4.91 14.12
CA CYS A 595 2.26 4.34 13.65
C CYS A 595 3.00 5.36 12.77
N PHE A 596 4.24 5.68 13.13
CA PHE A 596 5.14 6.53 12.36
C PHE A 596 6.30 5.71 11.83
N LEU A 597 6.54 5.71 10.53
CA LEU A 597 7.68 5.05 9.90
C LEU A 597 8.67 6.11 9.39
N TYR A 598 9.91 6.05 9.86
CA TYR A 598 11.03 6.80 9.31
C TYR A 598 11.89 5.87 8.47
N CYS A 599 12.05 6.17 7.19
CA CYS A 599 12.84 5.36 6.27
C CYS A 599 13.68 6.18 5.29
N ASN A 600 14.72 5.58 4.72
CA ASN A 600 15.53 6.19 3.66
C ASN A 600 14.82 6.08 2.27
N LYS A 601 15.11 7.01 1.34
CA LYS A 601 14.64 7.06 -0.07
C LYS A 601 14.67 5.73 -0.82
N ASN A 602 15.55 4.80 -0.46
CA ASN A 602 15.65 3.48 -1.10
C ASN A 602 14.47 2.53 -0.77
N GLY A 603 13.64 2.82 0.24
CA GLY A 603 12.51 1.99 0.67
C GLY A 603 11.17 2.28 -0.03
N GLN A 604 11.19 2.86 -1.23
CA GLN A 604 10.08 3.70 -1.71
C GLN A 604 8.76 3.02 -2.07
N ASN A 605 8.68 1.70 -2.27
CA ASN A 605 7.44 1.10 -2.80
C ASN A 605 7.05 -0.13 -1.97
N GLU A 606 5.93 0.00 -1.24
CA GLU A 606 5.23 -1.09 -0.52
C GLU A 606 5.96 -1.66 0.71
N CYS A 607 6.04 -0.89 1.80
CA CYS A 607 6.54 -1.40 3.09
C CYS A 607 5.60 -2.40 3.80
N GLY A 608 4.44 -2.72 3.21
CA GLY A 608 3.52 -3.75 3.72
C GLY A 608 2.76 -3.43 5.01
N LEU A 609 3.00 -2.27 5.62
CA LEU A 609 2.47 -1.98 6.97
C LEU A 609 0.94 -1.97 7.06
N ASN A 610 0.23 -1.79 5.94
CA ASN A 610 -1.24 -1.87 5.87
C ASN A 610 -1.78 -3.26 6.25
N GLU A 611 -0.95 -4.31 6.19
CA GLU A 611 -1.33 -5.65 6.66
C GLU A 611 -1.28 -5.76 8.19
N TYR A 612 -0.50 -4.92 8.85
CA TYR A 612 -0.23 -4.97 10.30
C TYR A 612 -0.96 -3.90 11.09
N CYS A 613 -1.20 -2.73 10.50
CA CYS A 613 -1.86 -1.58 11.10
C CYS A 613 -3.25 -1.36 10.49
N GLU A 614 -4.25 -1.08 11.33
CA GLU A 614 -5.62 -0.72 10.90
C GLU A 614 -5.63 0.73 10.39
N ASN A 615 -5.02 1.62 11.15
CA ASN A 615 -4.81 3.01 10.77
C ASN A 615 -3.62 3.14 9.82
N LYS A 616 -3.77 4.01 8.81
CA LYS A 616 -2.71 4.26 7.82
C LYS A 616 -1.47 4.85 8.52
N PRO A 617 -0.30 4.20 8.43
CA PRO A 617 0.94 4.73 9.01
C PRO A 617 1.36 6.05 8.35
N GLU A 618 1.91 6.96 9.14
CA GLU A 618 2.54 8.19 8.64
C GLU A 618 4.00 7.89 8.29
N ILE A 619 4.36 8.05 7.01
CA ILE A 619 5.67 7.69 6.48
C ILE A 619 6.50 8.96 6.24
N PHE A 620 7.68 9.02 6.85
CA PHE A 620 8.66 10.07 6.67
C PHE A 620 9.89 9.51 5.96
N ILE A 621 10.14 10.03 4.76
CA ILE A 621 11.32 9.66 3.97
C ILE A 621 12.43 10.66 4.29
N SER A 622 13.60 10.16 4.71
CA SER A 622 14.80 10.96 4.89
C SER A 622 15.68 10.95 3.65
N ASP A 623 16.40 12.06 3.44
CA ASP A 623 17.40 12.25 2.39
C ASP A 623 18.79 11.74 2.79
N ASP A 624 18.91 11.12 3.97
CA ASP A 624 20.16 10.59 4.52
C ASP A 624 20.73 9.44 3.68
N ARG A 625 22.06 9.26 3.67
CA ARG A 625 22.72 8.31 2.75
C ARG A 625 22.56 6.85 3.14
N ASN A 626 22.45 6.57 4.44
CA ASN A 626 22.32 5.21 4.97
C ASN A 626 21.54 5.24 6.32
N HIS A 627 21.23 4.06 6.86
CA HIS A 627 20.50 3.91 8.12
C HIS A 627 21.19 4.60 9.31
N GLN A 628 22.53 4.52 9.39
CA GLN A 628 23.30 5.13 10.47
C GLN A 628 23.26 6.67 10.43
N ASP A 629 23.37 7.27 9.24
CA ASP A 629 23.24 8.71 9.01
C ASP A 629 21.84 9.18 9.45
N MET A 630 20.80 8.38 9.17
CA MET A 630 19.42 8.65 9.62
C MET A 630 19.28 8.63 11.15
N LEU A 631 19.85 7.64 11.84
CA LEU A 631 19.80 7.59 13.30
C LEU A 631 20.57 8.76 13.96
N ASN A 632 21.64 9.22 13.31
CA ASN A 632 22.45 10.35 13.79
C ASN A 632 21.82 11.71 13.44
N ASN A 633 20.79 11.75 12.59
CA ASN A 633 20.14 12.98 12.13
C ASN A 633 19.37 13.68 13.27
N PRO A 634 19.81 14.88 13.70
CA PRO A 634 19.17 15.57 14.83
C PRO A 634 17.72 16.00 14.54
N GLU A 635 17.35 16.21 13.28
CA GLU A 635 15.98 16.61 12.91
C GLU A 635 14.99 15.46 13.11
N ILE A 636 15.41 14.21 12.90
CA ILE A 636 14.56 13.03 13.16
C ILE A 636 14.31 12.89 14.66
N VAL A 637 15.36 13.00 15.48
CA VAL A 637 15.23 12.96 16.94
C VAL A 637 14.32 14.09 17.43
N LYS A 638 14.47 15.30 16.89
CA LYS A 638 13.63 16.46 17.22
C LYS A 638 12.16 16.23 16.88
N LYS A 639 11.87 15.67 15.70
CA LYS A 639 10.49 15.29 15.30
C LYS A 639 9.92 14.24 16.24
N ILE A 640 10.70 13.20 16.58
CA ILE A 640 10.29 12.13 17.49
C ILE A 640 10.00 12.71 18.89
N ASN A 641 10.88 13.55 19.43
CA ASN A 641 10.64 14.26 20.69
C ASN A 641 9.35 15.11 20.66
N GLY A 642 8.96 15.64 19.49
CA GLY A 642 7.75 16.47 19.33
C GLY A 642 6.43 15.70 19.17
N ILE A 643 6.46 14.43 18.75
CA ILE A 643 5.24 13.61 18.57
C ILE A 643 4.89 12.76 19.78
N ILE A 644 5.79 12.64 20.76
CA ILE A 644 5.59 11.81 21.94
C ILE A 644 4.44 12.39 22.77
N PRO A 645 3.38 11.61 23.05
CA PRO A 645 2.25 12.08 23.81
C PRO A 645 2.67 12.42 25.23
N PHE A 646 2.32 13.63 25.66
CA PHE A 646 2.51 14.08 27.04
C PHE A 646 1.20 13.91 27.80
N GLU A 647 1.24 13.13 28.89
CA GLU A 647 0.13 13.00 29.82
C GLU A 647 0.34 14.02 30.96
N TYR A 648 -0.54 15.02 31.07
CA TYR A 648 -0.57 15.88 32.26
C TYR A 648 -1.01 15.03 33.45
N LYS A 649 -0.05 14.56 34.24
CA LYS A 649 -0.35 13.96 35.53
C LYS A 649 -0.85 15.09 36.44
N THR A 650 -2.18 15.22 36.59
CA THR A 650 -2.77 15.99 37.68
C THR A 650 -2.11 15.55 38.98
N ALA A 651 -1.75 16.51 39.85
CA ALA A 651 -1.02 16.27 41.10
C ALA A 651 -1.69 15.27 42.07
N ALA A 652 -2.91 14.80 41.77
CA ALA A 652 -3.55 13.67 42.41
C ALA A 652 -3.09 12.34 41.76
N ARG A 653 -1.89 11.89 42.09
CA ARG A 653 -1.69 10.44 42.22
C ARG A 653 -2.12 10.08 43.64
N ASP A 654 -3.05 9.13 43.75
CA ASP A 654 -3.20 8.38 44.99
C ASP A 654 -1.80 7.89 45.39
N LEU A 655 -1.31 8.45 46.49
CA LEU A 655 -0.17 7.90 47.21
C LEU A 655 -0.60 6.50 47.59
N GLY A 656 -0.13 5.49 46.85
CA GLY A 656 -0.28 4.10 47.25
C GLY A 656 0.20 3.99 48.69
N ASN A 657 -0.72 3.62 49.58
CA ASN A 657 -0.57 3.46 51.03
C ASN A 657 0.89 3.31 51.49
N THR A 658 1.58 4.44 51.66
CA THR A 658 2.74 4.54 52.55
C THR A 658 2.28 5.44 53.68
N ASN A 659 1.86 4.80 54.77
CA ASN A 659 1.69 5.47 56.05
C ASN A 659 3.05 6.08 56.43
N PHE A 660 3.23 7.37 56.13
CA PHE A 660 4.07 8.24 56.91
C PHE A 660 3.14 9.16 57.68
N GLY A 661 2.99 8.85 58.96
CA GLY A 661 2.02 9.48 59.83
C GLY A 661 2.24 10.98 59.95
N LEU A 662 1.13 11.71 59.84
CA LEU A 662 0.80 12.89 60.62
C LEU A 662 -0.73 13.05 60.55
N ASN A 663 -1.36 12.83 61.71
CA ASN A 663 -2.81 12.90 61.95
C ASN A 663 -3.41 14.25 61.51
N VAL A 664 -4.50 14.25 60.72
CA VAL A 664 -5.64 15.20 60.83
C VAL A 664 -6.92 14.51 60.32
N LEU A 665 -8.04 14.85 60.96
CA LEU A 665 -9.29 14.13 61.19
C LEU A 665 -10.32 14.10 60.03
N THR A 666 -11.38 13.34 60.33
CA THR A 666 -12.60 12.87 59.66
C THR A 666 -13.55 13.91 59.03
N ASP A 667 -14.64 13.38 58.43
CA ASP A 667 -15.77 14.05 57.77
C ASP A 667 -16.66 14.93 58.68
N CYS A 668 -17.12 16.09 58.18
CA CYS A 668 -18.34 16.75 58.69
C CYS A 668 -19.45 16.92 57.65
N ARG A 669 -20.69 16.65 58.08
CA ARG A 669 -21.95 16.92 57.36
C ARG A 669 -22.74 18.01 58.07
N PHE A 670 -23.35 18.91 57.29
CA PHE A 670 -24.23 19.97 57.77
C PHE A 670 -25.66 19.44 58.04
N ARG A 671 -26.21 19.69 59.24
CA ARG A 671 -27.67 19.71 59.50
C ARG A 671 -28.01 20.82 60.50
N THR A 672 -29.25 21.29 60.40
CA THR A 672 -29.84 22.46 61.07
C THR A 672 -29.54 22.53 62.58
N GLY A 673 -28.66 23.46 62.97
CA GLY A 673 -28.28 23.69 64.38
C GLY A 673 -26.97 24.45 64.59
N GLY A 674 -26.09 24.51 63.60
CA GLY A 674 -24.79 25.21 63.69
C GLY A 674 -23.62 24.27 63.35
N LEU A 675 -22.47 24.88 63.04
CA LEU A 675 -21.22 24.21 62.63
C LEU A 675 -20.42 23.74 63.85
N GLU A 676 -20.23 22.43 64.00
CA GLU A 676 -19.13 21.84 64.78
C GLU A 676 -18.24 20.99 63.84
N ARG A 677 -16.94 20.88 64.19
CA ARG A 677 -15.81 20.55 63.30
C ARG A 677 -15.76 19.09 62.81
N ALA A 678 -15.28 18.97 61.56
CA ALA A 678 -15.03 17.77 60.74
C ALA A 678 -14.30 16.63 61.46
#